data_AF-A0A928M3S7-F1
#
_entry.id   AF-A0A928M3S7-F1
#
_cell.length_a   1.000
_cell.length_b   1.000
_cell.length_c   1.000
_cell.angle_alpha   90.00
_cell.angle_beta   90.00
_cell.angle_gamma   90.00
#
_symmetry.space_group_name_H-M   'P 1'
#
loop_
_entity.id
_entity.type
_entity.pdbx_description
1 polymer ?
#
loop_
_entity_poly.entity_id
_entity_poly.type
_entity_poly.pdbx_seq_one_letter_code
_entity_poly.pdbx_strand_id
1 'polypeptide(L)'
;MAVIECSRCGGQLDVNSDMSVGRCLFCDSVITIPKQVEKKGNLYNRANYLRRSNEFDKAEEMYEEILKEDNTDAEAHWGLLMCRYGIEYVDDPDSGKKVPTCHRTERDSIFTQPSYLAAIQYADEDQKKIYEDQAQLIDKIQQKILKIANQEAPYDVFICYKQTDDRSGERTPDSVIGQDLYYELTKAGYKVFFAQQSLRMGSEYEPYIFSALYSSKVMIVIGTQADYVNGVWVRNEWSRFLAMAKKDSDKVIIPVYKGMSPYEFPKALGRFQALDVTRIGFLQDLREGIDRIVRKSKATAASSGSKQGSGVEALLKRAYLFLEDNDKTSAKTYFNRVLDKSPEEGAAYWGLMLLDLNVTTNKHVAAMSIDLEKNGNYKKAIRFGTDKQISEYSAIYKQCKANIRRDEEEKLRQKRLADEKEQRRTAYHKSFSELKEKYSEHDGSKHEIFKTWESLNADTQAAKAAYDSTGGFKPFNKKVFWISLLALVLPFLIIHYITLNPVLLENEVFQIVGAIIVILPIIVLAGVVIWFILSIFVDDLGCFSWIAIIVGGIYVGGAAGSALFEFFSDYAYSDAKPYHLIPVLVGVILITIQIIRHIRNKTRNKHIADLYNVYISKKAVSDKEWKKIEERAYEELKALNDSNSEFSKELHKGSEIFS
;
A
#
# COMPACT_ATOMS: atom_id res chain seq x y z
N MET A 1 56.55 9.42 6.74
CA MET A 1 55.46 8.91 5.89
C MET A 1 54.18 8.99 6.69
N ALA A 2 53.12 9.58 6.16
CA ALA A 2 51.82 9.57 6.83
C ALA A 2 51.26 8.15 6.73
N VAL A 3 51.02 7.53 7.87
CA VAL A 3 50.37 6.23 7.98
C VAL A 3 48.87 6.48 7.97
N ILE A 4 48.11 5.82 7.10
CA ILE A 4 46.64 5.93 7.08
C ILE A 4 46.02 4.80 7.92
N GLU A 5 44.98 5.14 8.66
CA GLU A 5 44.22 4.20 9.48
C GLU A 5 42.94 3.74 8.78
N CYS A 6 42.50 2.53 9.11
CA CYS A 6 41.21 1.99 8.70
C CYS A 6 40.09 2.94 9.13
N SER A 7 39.32 3.41 8.15
CA SER A 7 38.18 4.29 8.40
C SER A 7 37.14 3.66 9.33
N ARG A 8 37.07 2.32 9.43
CA ARG A 8 36.11 1.59 10.26
C ARG A 8 36.61 1.25 11.67
N CYS A 9 37.81 0.69 11.81
CA CYS A 9 38.31 0.20 13.11
C CYS A 9 39.50 0.99 13.68
N GLY A 10 40.13 1.88 12.91
CA GLY A 10 41.34 2.61 13.34
C GLY A 10 42.63 1.81 13.28
N GLY A 11 42.60 0.55 12.85
CA GLY A 11 43.81 -0.24 12.63
C GLY A 11 44.66 0.34 11.51
N GLN A 12 45.98 0.36 11.71
CA GLN A 12 46.95 0.85 10.72
C GLN A 12 46.83 0.07 9.40
N LEU A 13 46.85 0.78 8.28
CA LEU A 13 46.83 0.17 6.96
C LEU A 13 48.22 0.22 6.34
N ASP A 14 48.60 -0.89 5.73
CA ASP A 14 49.76 -0.95 4.84
C ASP A 14 49.26 -0.74 3.41
N VAL A 15 49.42 0.47 2.90
CA VAL A 15 48.91 0.88 1.58
C VAL A 15 50.01 1.62 0.82
N ASN A 16 50.04 1.41 -0.49
CA ASN A 16 50.87 2.21 -1.39
C ASN A 16 50.06 3.40 -1.94
N SER A 17 50.74 4.38 -2.56
CA SER A 17 50.13 5.58 -3.13
C SER A 17 49.14 5.33 -4.28
N ASP A 18 49.20 4.14 -4.88
CA ASP A 18 48.48 3.81 -6.11
C ASP A 18 47.21 2.98 -5.85
N MET A 19 47.02 2.51 -4.61
CA MET A 19 45.85 1.78 -4.18
C MET A 19 44.69 2.73 -3.87
N SER A 20 43.56 2.53 -4.54
CA SER A 20 42.30 3.22 -4.25
C SER A 20 41.40 2.43 -3.29
N VAL A 21 41.64 1.13 -3.14
CA VAL A 21 40.92 0.20 -2.29
C VAL A 21 41.89 -0.74 -1.58
N GLY A 22 41.62 -1.04 -0.31
CA GLY A 22 42.41 -1.96 0.50
C GLY A 22 41.57 -2.83 1.42
N ARG A 23 42.16 -3.90 1.94
CA ARG A 23 41.55 -4.75 2.98
C ARG A 23 42.25 -4.51 4.31
N CYS A 24 41.48 -4.19 5.34
CA CYS A 24 42.02 -4.01 6.69
C CYS A 24 42.33 -5.38 7.33
N LEU A 25 43.56 -5.58 7.80
CA LEU A 25 43.99 -6.83 8.45
C LEU A 25 43.40 -7.03 9.87
N PHE A 26 42.82 -5.99 10.46
CA PHE A 26 42.28 -6.03 11.83
C PHE A 26 40.78 -6.33 11.88
N CYS A 27 40.01 -5.91 10.88
CA CYS A 27 38.55 -6.08 10.87
C CYS A 27 38.01 -6.67 9.56
N ASP A 28 38.90 -7.15 8.68
CA ASP A 28 38.64 -7.75 7.38
C ASP A 28 37.79 -6.93 6.40
N SER A 29 37.51 -5.68 6.75
CA SER A 29 36.71 -4.77 5.94
C SER A 29 37.48 -4.33 4.71
N VAL A 30 36.81 -4.40 3.56
CA VAL A 30 37.25 -3.72 2.34
C VAL A 30 36.89 -2.24 2.49
N ILE A 31 37.88 -1.38 2.31
CA ILE A 31 37.79 0.07 2.54
C ILE A 31 38.39 0.81 1.35
N THR A 32 37.88 2.02 1.13
CA THR A 32 38.44 2.98 0.19
C THR A 32 39.64 3.69 0.83
N ILE A 33 40.61 4.03 -0.01
CA ILE A 33 41.84 4.73 0.40
C ILE A 33 41.83 6.11 -0.25
N PRO A 34 42.03 7.19 0.53
CA PRO A 34 42.06 8.55 -0.02
C PRO A 34 43.28 8.75 -0.92
N LYS A 35 43.12 9.59 -1.94
CA LYS A 35 44.26 10.01 -2.78
C LYS A 35 45.21 10.89 -1.98
N GLN A 36 46.49 10.92 -2.38
CA GLN A 36 47.51 11.78 -1.76
C GLN A 36 47.69 11.52 -0.24
N VAL A 37 47.73 10.24 0.16
CA VAL A 37 47.89 9.82 1.56
C VAL A 37 49.06 10.52 2.25
N GLU A 38 50.19 10.72 1.55
CA GLU A 38 51.36 11.38 2.11
C GLU A 38 51.10 12.82 2.56
N LYS A 39 50.19 13.52 1.87
CA LYS A 39 49.84 14.91 2.13
C LYS A 39 48.66 15.03 3.11
N LYS A 40 47.61 14.23 2.89
CA LYS A 40 46.31 14.38 3.57
C LYS A 40 46.02 13.30 4.63
N GLY A 41 46.87 12.28 4.76
CA GLY A 41 46.59 11.10 5.60
C GLY A 41 46.30 11.43 7.07
N ASN A 42 47.04 12.37 7.66
CA ASN A 42 46.79 12.80 9.04
C ASN A 42 45.44 13.51 9.23
N LEU A 43 44.98 14.28 8.22
CA LEU A 43 43.66 14.92 8.25
C LEU A 43 42.56 13.86 8.21
N TYR A 44 42.70 12.85 7.34
CA TYR A 44 41.78 11.72 7.27
C TYR A 44 41.74 10.90 8.55
N ASN A 45 42.89 10.58 9.14
CA ASN A 45 42.92 9.85 10.42
C ASN A 45 42.17 10.60 11.52
N ARG A 46 42.38 11.92 11.60
CA ARG A 46 41.68 12.76 12.56
C ARG A 46 40.17 12.83 12.30
N ALA A 47 39.75 13.01 11.04
CA ALA A 47 38.33 13.02 10.67
C ALA A 47 37.65 11.67 10.98
N ASN A 48 38.31 10.57 10.59
CA ASN A 48 37.83 9.21 10.83
C ASN A 48 37.77 8.89 12.34
N TYR A 49 38.75 9.32 13.13
CA TYR A 49 38.73 9.18 14.58
C TYR A 49 37.51 9.88 15.19
N LEU A 50 37.30 11.15 14.85
CA LEU A 50 36.14 11.93 15.34
C LEU A 50 34.82 11.26 14.97
N ARG A 51 34.70 10.73 13.75
CA ARG A 51 33.52 9.98 13.30
C ARG A 51 33.30 8.69 14.10
N ARG A 52 34.36 7.91 14.35
CA ARG A 52 34.30 6.70 15.20
C ARG A 52 33.97 7.03 16.66
N SER A 53 34.30 8.24 17.11
CA SER A 53 33.92 8.76 18.44
C SER A 53 32.54 9.43 18.45
N ASN A 54 31.74 9.29 17.39
CA ASN A 54 30.42 9.91 17.20
C ASN A 54 30.42 11.45 17.27
N GLU A 55 31.59 12.09 17.14
CA GLU A 55 31.77 13.54 17.07
C GLU A 55 31.58 14.05 15.63
N PHE A 56 30.45 13.71 15.02
CA PHE A 56 30.18 13.93 13.59
C PHE A 56 30.31 15.39 13.15
N ASP A 57 29.87 16.37 13.96
CA ASP A 57 29.98 17.79 13.61
C ASP A 57 31.45 18.23 13.45
N LYS A 58 32.33 17.76 14.34
CA LYS A 58 33.77 18.03 14.25
C LYS A 58 34.42 17.26 13.10
N ALA A 59 33.95 16.05 12.83
CA ALA A 59 34.42 15.26 11.69
C ALA A 59 34.04 15.94 10.36
N GLU A 60 32.84 16.49 10.26
CA GLU A 60 32.36 17.27 9.11
C GLU A 60 33.28 18.46 8.84
N GLU A 61 33.61 19.26 9.86
CA GLU A 61 34.58 20.38 9.74
C GLU A 61 35.94 19.91 9.18
N MET A 62 36.43 18.74 9.60
CA MET A 62 37.70 18.19 9.10
C MET A 62 37.62 17.75 7.63
N TYR A 63 36.52 17.13 7.21
CA TYR A 63 36.32 16.76 5.80
C TYR A 63 36.11 17.98 4.92
N GLU A 64 35.40 19.01 5.40
CA GLU A 64 35.28 20.29 4.70
C GLU A 64 36.64 20.95 4.51
N GLU A 65 37.53 20.88 5.50
CA GLU A 65 38.90 21.39 5.37
C GLU A 65 39.69 20.67 4.28
N ILE A 66 39.54 19.34 4.16
CA ILE A 66 40.14 18.57 3.06
C ILE A 66 39.59 19.03 1.71
N LEU A 67 38.27 19.30 1.62
CA LEU A 67 37.62 19.74 0.39
C LEU A 67 37.93 21.19 -0.02
N LYS A 68 38.36 22.04 0.93
CA LYS A 68 38.89 23.37 0.59
C LYS A 68 40.18 23.28 -0.19
N GLU A 69 41.00 22.27 0.09
CA GLU A 69 42.23 22.00 -0.64
C GLU A 69 41.96 21.31 -1.99
N ASP A 70 41.02 20.37 -2.01
CA ASP A 70 40.65 19.60 -3.19
C ASP A 70 39.16 19.25 -3.17
N ASN A 71 38.37 20.01 -3.91
CA ASN A 71 36.93 19.81 -3.97
C ASN A 71 36.49 18.57 -4.77
N THR A 72 37.43 17.88 -5.42
CA THR A 72 37.20 16.64 -6.18
C THR A 72 37.54 15.39 -5.39
N ASP A 73 37.80 15.52 -4.08
CA ASP A 73 38.18 14.38 -3.25
C ASP A 73 36.95 13.51 -2.87
N ALA A 74 36.86 12.34 -3.51
CA ALA A 74 35.73 11.41 -3.34
C ALA A 74 35.60 10.87 -1.91
N GLU A 75 36.71 10.59 -1.22
CA GLU A 75 36.69 10.04 0.15
C GLU A 75 36.22 11.10 1.14
N ALA A 76 36.59 12.38 0.96
CA ALA A 76 36.10 13.46 1.80
C ALA A 76 34.58 13.70 1.62
N HIS A 77 34.08 13.67 0.37
CA HIS A 77 32.64 13.75 0.11
C HIS A 77 31.88 12.56 0.74
N TRP A 78 32.43 11.35 0.64
CA TRP A 78 31.87 10.17 1.31
C TRP A 78 31.88 10.32 2.84
N GLY A 79 32.96 10.86 3.41
CA GLY A 79 33.10 11.23 4.82
C GLY A 79 32.01 12.19 5.30
N LEU A 80 31.73 13.25 4.54
CA LEU A 80 30.64 14.20 4.83
C LEU A 80 29.28 13.50 4.84
N LEU A 81 29.01 12.64 3.84
CA LEU A 81 27.78 11.86 3.79
C LEU A 81 27.60 10.99 5.05
N MET A 82 28.66 10.29 5.46
CA MET A 82 28.64 9.47 6.67
C MET A 82 28.41 10.32 7.93
N CYS A 83 29.02 11.50 8.04
CA CYS A 83 28.80 12.40 9.18
C CYS A 83 27.36 12.92 9.24
N ARG A 84 26.79 13.25 8.08
CA ARG A 84 25.41 13.73 7.96
C ARG A 84 24.39 12.70 8.45
N TYR A 85 24.56 11.43 8.07
CA TYR A 85 23.71 10.33 8.53
C TYR A 85 24.14 9.75 9.88
N GLY A 86 25.23 10.27 10.47
CA GLY A 86 25.75 9.79 11.76
C GLY A 86 26.11 8.31 11.70
N ILE A 87 26.80 7.89 10.64
CA ILE A 87 27.13 6.49 10.41
C ILE A 87 28.30 6.07 11.31
N GLU A 88 28.05 5.06 12.14
CA GLU A 88 29.05 4.38 12.97
C GLU A 88 29.17 2.93 12.51
N TYR A 89 30.39 2.38 12.48
CA TYR A 89 30.59 0.96 12.20
C TYR A 89 30.82 0.20 13.50
N VAL A 90 29.83 -0.58 13.91
CA VAL A 90 29.86 -1.39 15.14
C VAL A 90 30.15 -2.85 14.82
N ASP A 91 30.66 -3.60 15.79
CA ASP A 91 30.87 -5.03 15.62
C ASP A 91 29.53 -5.76 15.70
N ASP A 92 29.22 -6.52 14.66
CA ASP A 92 28.09 -7.42 14.66
C ASP A 92 28.42 -8.68 15.50
N PRO A 93 27.69 -8.97 16.59
CA PRO A 93 27.98 -10.10 17.46
C PRO A 93 27.93 -11.45 16.75
N ASP A 94 27.09 -11.57 15.71
CA ASP A 94 26.86 -12.83 15.00
C ASP A 94 27.92 -13.09 13.92
N SER A 95 28.25 -12.08 13.11
CA SER A 95 29.20 -12.23 12.01
C SER A 95 30.64 -11.81 12.35
N GLY A 96 30.85 -11.11 13.46
CA GLY A 96 32.13 -10.49 13.83
C GLY A 96 32.57 -9.36 12.89
N LYS A 97 31.72 -8.97 11.92
CA LYS A 97 32.04 -7.94 10.92
C LYS A 97 31.57 -6.57 11.38
N LYS A 98 32.24 -5.53 10.87
CA LYS A 98 31.81 -4.14 11.04
C LYS A 98 30.57 -3.85 10.20
N VAL A 99 29.46 -3.51 10.84
CA VAL A 99 28.19 -3.13 10.21
C VAL A 99 27.83 -1.67 10.51
N PRO A 100 27.26 -0.93 9.55
CA PRO A 100 26.88 0.47 9.78
C PRO A 100 25.62 0.55 10.65
N THR A 101 25.60 1.53 11.55
CA THR A 101 24.45 1.99 12.32
C THR A 101 24.24 3.47 12.04
N CYS A 102 22.98 3.92 12.01
CA CYS A 102 22.61 5.30 11.69
C CYS A 102 22.12 6.02 12.95
N HIS A 103 22.82 7.09 13.34
CA HIS A 103 22.50 7.91 14.54
C HIS A 103 21.92 9.29 14.20
N ARG A 104 21.88 9.65 12.91
CA ARG A 104 21.31 10.91 12.41
C ARG A 104 20.44 10.63 11.20
N THR A 105 19.37 9.87 11.41
CA THR A 105 18.47 9.56 10.30
C THR A 105 17.85 10.84 9.74
N GLU A 106 17.83 10.93 8.41
CA GLU A 106 17.21 12.00 7.63
C GLU A 106 15.98 11.49 6.88
N ARG A 107 15.11 12.41 6.42
CA ARG A 107 13.95 12.04 5.58
C ARG A 107 14.31 11.80 4.13
N ASP A 108 15.23 12.59 3.60
CA ASP A 108 15.64 12.53 2.20
C ASP A 108 16.51 11.29 1.97
N SER A 109 16.34 10.64 0.82
CA SER A 109 17.12 9.45 0.48
C SER A 109 18.61 9.80 0.42
N ILE A 110 19.45 8.87 0.88
CA ILE A 110 20.91 9.00 0.78
C ILE A 110 21.37 9.26 -0.66
N PHE A 111 20.67 8.70 -1.66
CA PHE A 111 21.04 8.82 -3.08
C PHE A 111 20.84 10.21 -3.66
N THR A 112 20.04 11.07 -3.02
CA THR A 112 19.81 12.44 -3.49
C THR A 112 20.75 13.45 -2.84
N GLN A 113 21.62 13.01 -1.92
CA GLN A 113 22.49 13.90 -1.18
C GLN A 113 23.61 14.44 -2.06
N PRO A 114 23.90 15.75 -2.01
CA PRO A 114 24.98 16.34 -2.81
C PRO A 114 26.34 15.68 -2.57
N SER A 115 26.65 15.31 -1.32
CA SER A 115 27.88 14.63 -0.95
C SER A 115 27.96 13.20 -1.51
N TYR A 116 26.84 12.47 -1.58
CA TYR A 116 26.80 11.17 -2.25
C TYR A 116 27.06 11.31 -3.76
N LEU A 117 26.35 12.23 -4.42
CA LEU A 117 26.51 12.47 -5.85
C LEU A 117 27.95 12.87 -6.22
N ALA A 118 28.57 13.74 -5.40
CA ALA A 118 29.95 14.14 -5.58
C ALA A 118 30.93 12.97 -5.33
N ALA A 119 30.73 12.16 -4.28
CA ALA A 119 31.55 10.99 -4.02
C ALA A 119 31.55 10.02 -5.20
N ILE A 120 30.38 9.73 -5.77
CA ILE A 120 30.24 8.85 -6.94
C ILE A 120 30.83 9.47 -8.21
N GLN A 121 30.72 10.79 -8.39
CA GLN A 121 31.25 11.48 -9.55
C GLN A 121 32.77 11.45 -9.61
N TYR A 122 33.44 11.56 -8.46
CA TYR A 122 34.90 11.68 -8.40
C TYR A 122 35.64 10.38 -8.04
N ALA A 123 34.90 9.34 -7.64
CA ALA A 123 35.44 8.01 -7.38
C ALA A 123 35.95 7.33 -8.66
N ASP A 124 37.01 6.53 -8.53
CA ASP A 124 37.32 5.53 -9.55
C ASP A 124 36.33 4.34 -9.50
N GLU A 125 36.44 3.41 -10.47
CA GLU A 125 35.50 2.30 -10.61
C GLU A 125 35.44 1.40 -9.36
N ASP A 126 36.58 1.15 -8.71
CA ASP A 126 36.66 0.29 -7.53
C ASP A 126 36.07 0.99 -6.29
N GLN A 127 36.41 2.26 -6.06
CA GLN A 127 35.83 3.07 -4.99
C GLN A 127 34.32 3.23 -5.16
N LYS A 128 33.87 3.50 -6.39
CA LYS A 128 32.46 3.72 -6.70
C LYS A 128 31.61 2.52 -6.33
N LYS A 129 32.07 1.30 -6.65
CA LYS A 129 31.37 0.07 -6.29
C LYS A 129 31.18 -0.06 -4.77
N ILE A 130 32.20 0.26 -4.00
CA ILE A 130 32.13 0.23 -2.53
C ILE A 130 31.14 1.28 -2.01
N TYR A 131 31.19 2.51 -2.54
CA TYR A 131 30.25 3.57 -2.14
C TYR A 131 28.80 3.21 -2.47
N GLU A 132 28.53 2.65 -3.65
CA GLU A 132 27.19 2.19 -4.05
C GLU A 132 26.69 1.07 -3.11
N ASP A 133 27.52 0.06 -2.83
CA ASP A 133 27.17 -1.04 -1.94
C ASP A 133 26.90 -0.55 -0.50
N GLN A 134 27.73 0.36 0.01
CA GLN A 134 27.54 0.95 1.34
C GLN A 134 26.32 1.86 1.39
N ALA A 135 26.08 2.67 0.35
CA ALA A 135 24.90 3.54 0.30
C ALA A 135 23.60 2.74 0.26
N GLN A 136 23.57 1.61 -0.46
CA GLN A 136 22.42 0.69 -0.43
C GLN A 136 22.18 0.10 0.96
N LEU A 137 23.24 -0.22 1.71
CA LEU A 137 23.11 -0.73 3.07
C LEU A 137 22.57 0.34 4.01
N ILE A 138 23.07 1.58 3.92
CA ILE A 138 22.58 2.71 4.71
C ILE A 138 21.14 3.06 4.34
N ASP A 139 20.77 3.05 3.07
CA ASP A 139 19.38 3.29 2.62
C ASP A 139 18.42 2.25 3.22
N LYS A 140 18.79 0.96 3.24
CA LYS A 140 17.97 -0.08 3.89
C LYS A 140 17.76 0.19 5.38
N ILE A 141 18.80 0.63 6.09
CA ILE A 141 18.71 1.02 7.50
C ILE A 141 17.79 2.24 7.64
N GLN A 142 17.99 3.27 6.82
CA GLN A 142 17.16 4.47 6.79
C GLN A 142 15.68 4.12 6.58
N GLN A 143 15.35 3.33 5.56
CA GLN A 143 13.97 2.94 5.27
C GLN A 143 13.33 2.16 6.41
N LYS A 144 14.08 1.27 7.08
CA LYS A 144 13.62 0.55 8.27
C LYS A 144 13.29 1.53 9.40
N ILE A 145 14.17 2.49 9.68
CA ILE A 145 13.99 3.52 10.70
C ILE A 145 12.75 4.37 10.39
N LEU A 146 12.63 4.87 9.16
CA LEU A 146 11.50 5.69 8.73
C LEU A 146 10.16 4.93 8.82
N LYS A 147 10.16 3.64 8.45
CA LYS A 147 8.96 2.79 8.56
C LYS A 147 8.46 2.67 10.00
N ILE A 148 9.36 2.44 10.95
CA ILE A 148 9.02 2.34 12.38
C ILE A 148 8.59 3.72 12.89
N ALA A 149 9.34 4.78 12.56
CA ALA A 149 9.05 6.14 13.01
C ALA A 149 7.67 6.65 12.54
N ASN A 150 7.21 6.26 11.35
CA ASN A 150 5.91 6.65 10.80
C ASN A 150 4.73 5.95 11.49
N GLN A 151 4.97 4.88 12.25
CA GLN A 151 3.95 4.19 13.04
C GLN A 151 3.81 4.78 14.45
N GLU A 152 4.82 5.52 14.91
CA GLU A 152 4.82 6.19 16.19
C GLU A 152 3.91 7.42 16.18
N ALA A 153 3.06 7.54 17.21
CA ALA A 153 2.24 8.74 17.37
C ALA A 153 3.14 9.97 17.68
N PRO A 154 2.81 11.16 17.17
CA PRO A 154 3.66 12.35 17.28
C PRO A 154 3.78 12.84 18.72
N TYR A 155 4.98 13.29 19.10
CA TYR A 155 5.27 13.88 20.40
C TYR A 155 5.04 15.39 20.38
N ASP A 156 4.67 15.98 21.52
CA ASP A 156 4.57 17.43 21.70
C ASP A 156 5.90 18.00 22.23
N VAL A 157 6.54 17.29 23.16
CA VAL A 157 7.75 17.72 23.89
C VAL A 157 8.84 16.66 23.85
N PHE A 158 10.09 17.07 23.60
CA PHE A 158 11.29 16.24 23.71
C PHE A 158 12.13 16.71 24.91
N ILE A 159 12.50 15.80 25.81
CA ILE A 159 13.43 16.10 26.91
C ILE A 159 14.83 15.59 26.54
N CYS A 160 15.75 16.53 26.35
CA CYS A 160 17.17 16.30 26.01
C CYS A 160 18.03 16.53 27.25
N TYR A 161 18.80 15.51 27.65
CA TYR A 161 19.51 15.49 28.92
C TYR A 161 20.59 14.40 28.94
N LYS A 162 21.58 14.51 29.83
CA LYS A 162 22.56 13.45 30.06
C LYS A 162 21.98 12.40 31.02
N GLN A 163 21.94 11.11 30.65
CA GLN A 163 21.37 10.06 31.52
C GLN A 163 22.30 9.65 32.68
N THR A 164 23.56 9.34 32.38
CA THR A 164 24.58 8.88 33.34
C THR A 164 25.84 9.73 33.27
N ASP A 165 26.52 9.93 34.39
CA ASP A 165 27.83 10.58 34.41
C ASP A 165 28.90 9.63 33.84
N ASP A 166 29.75 10.12 32.93
CA ASP A 166 30.75 9.27 32.25
C ASP A 166 31.90 8.83 33.18
N ARG A 167 32.11 9.50 34.32
CA ARG A 167 33.18 9.17 35.28
C ARG A 167 32.69 8.25 36.38
N SER A 168 31.53 8.53 36.98
CA SER A 168 30.98 7.71 38.06
C SER A 168 30.07 6.58 37.57
N GLY A 169 29.53 6.67 36.36
CA GLY A 169 28.50 5.75 35.84
C GLY A 169 27.13 5.93 36.51
N GLU A 170 27.01 6.84 37.46
CA GLU A 170 25.77 7.06 38.21
C GLU A 170 24.77 7.93 37.44
N ARG A 171 23.51 7.89 37.86
CA ARG A 171 22.45 8.73 37.32
C ARG A 171 22.76 10.20 37.58
N THR A 172 22.63 11.04 36.55
CA THR A 172 22.89 12.48 36.67
C THR A 172 21.73 13.24 37.34
N PRO A 173 21.99 14.44 37.87
CA PRO A 173 20.92 15.37 38.25
C PRO A 173 20.00 15.75 37.08
N ASP A 174 20.52 15.81 35.84
CA ASP A 174 19.72 16.11 34.65
C ASP A 174 18.62 15.05 34.45
N SER A 175 18.96 13.77 34.63
CA SER A 175 18.01 12.66 34.51
C SER A 175 16.89 12.71 35.56
N VAL A 176 17.21 13.18 36.78
CA VAL A 176 16.21 13.34 37.85
C VAL A 176 15.24 14.47 37.50
N ILE A 177 15.76 15.64 37.11
CA ILE A 177 14.94 16.78 36.67
C ILE A 177 14.08 16.38 35.45
N GLY A 178 14.67 15.66 34.49
CA GLY A 178 13.97 15.17 33.32
C GLY A 178 12.81 14.24 33.65
N GLN A 179 12.98 13.38 34.66
CA GLN A 179 11.91 12.50 35.14
C GLN A 179 10.77 13.28 35.80
N ASP A 180 11.08 14.27 36.64
CA ASP A 180 10.07 15.12 37.28
C ASP A 180 9.28 15.90 36.21
N LEU A 181 9.98 16.50 35.25
CA LEU A 181 9.36 17.20 34.12
C LEU A 181 8.49 16.27 33.27
N TYR A 182 8.96 15.06 32.99
CA TYR A 182 8.19 14.07 32.24
C TYR A 182 6.85 13.77 32.92
N TYR A 183 6.83 13.49 34.22
CA TYR A 183 5.58 13.20 34.94
C TYR A 183 4.66 14.42 34.98
N GLU A 184 5.18 15.60 35.30
CA GLU A 184 4.38 16.82 35.39
C GLU A 184 3.77 17.20 34.03
N LEU A 185 4.52 17.09 32.93
CA LEU A 185 4.00 17.42 31.60
C LEU A 185 3.04 16.34 31.07
N THR A 186 3.32 15.06 31.34
CA THR A 186 2.41 13.97 30.96
C THR A 186 1.08 14.08 31.72
N LYS A 187 1.12 14.41 33.01
CA LYS A 187 -0.09 14.67 33.83
C LYS A 187 -0.92 15.85 33.30
N ALA A 188 -0.25 16.83 32.67
CA ALA A 188 -0.91 17.96 32.01
C ALA A 188 -1.47 17.61 30.61
N GLY A 189 -1.30 16.37 30.14
CA GLY A 189 -1.87 15.87 28.88
C GLY A 189 -0.96 15.99 27.65
N TYR A 190 0.32 16.35 27.82
CA TYR A 190 1.28 16.38 26.69
C TYR A 190 1.83 14.98 26.40
N LYS A 191 2.07 14.67 25.13
CA LYS A 191 2.87 13.50 24.76
C LYS A 191 4.35 13.85 24.80
N VAL A 192 5.06 13.34 25.81
CA VAL A 192 6.45 13.70 26.09
C VAL A 192 7.39 12.55 25.74
N PHE A 193 8.46 12.84 25.01
CA PHE A 193 9.56 11.91 24.81
C PHE A 193 10.60 12.11 25.91
N PHE A 194 10.88 11.04 26.65
CA PHE A 194 11.90 10.99 27.68
C PHE A 194 12.61 9.64 27.59
N ALA A 195 13.86 9.63 27.14
CA ALA A 195 14.58 8.42 26.69
C ALA A 195 14.44 7.22 27.65
N GLN A 196 14.65 7.43 28.96
CA GLN A 196 14.55 6.37 29.97
C GLN A 196 13.17 5.67 30.04
N GLN A 197 12.07 6.36 29.68
CA GLN A 197 10.71 5.81 29.73
C GLN A 197 10.16 5.48 28.33
N SER A 198 10.53 6.27 27.32
CA SER A 198 10.02 6.13 25.96
C SER A 198 10.73 5.06 25.15
N LEU A 199 11.97 4.71 25.50
CA LEU A 199 12.74 3.68 24.82
C LEU A 199 12.51 2.32 25.48
N ARG A 200 12.24 1.30 24.66
CA ARG A 200 12.06 -0.08 25.13
C ARG A 200 13.42 -0.78 25.22
N MET A 201 13.63 -1.56 26.28
CA MET A 201 14.83 -2.40 26.43
C MET A 201 14.99 -3.32 25.21
N GLY A 202 16.19 -3.31 24.60
CA GLY A 202 16.54 -4.17 23.47
C GLY A 202 15.97 -3.75 22.10
N SER A 203 15.35 -2.57 21.98
CA SER A 203 14.89 -2.03 20.68
C SER A 203 15.93 -1.09 20.05
N GLU A 204 15.90 -0.96 18.72
CA GLU A 204 16.65 0.09 18.01
C GLU A 204 16.15 1.46 18.46
N TYR A 205 17.03 2.31 18.99
CA TYR A 205 16.65 3.59 19.62
C TYR A 205 16.38 4.71 18.61
N GLU A 206 17.15 4.77 17.52
CA GLU A 206 17.07 5.88 16.54
C GLU A 206 15.67 6.08 15.94
N PRO A 207 14.86 5.05 15.59
CA PRO A 207 13.50 5.28 15.09
C PRO A 207 12.62 6.12 16.00
N TYR A 208 12.71 5.90 17.31
CA TYR A 208 11.92 6.63 18.31
C TYR A 208 12.48 8.02 18.56
N ILE A 209 13.82 8.14 18.63
CA ILE A 209 14.50 9.44 18.76
C ILE A 209 14.18 10.32 17.54
N PHE A 210 14.32 9.77 16.34
CA PHE A 210 13.97 10.43 15.08
C PHE A 210 12.50 10.88 15.08
N SER A 211 11.57 9.97 15.41
CA SER A 211 10.14 10.31 15.46
C SER A 211 9.88 11.47 16.44
N ALA A 212 10.46 11.40 17.64
CA ALA A 212 10.30 12.41 18.67
C ALA A 212 10.93 13.76 18.29
N LEU A 213 12.14 13.78 17.74
CA LEU A 213 12.82 14.99 17.27
C LEU A 213 12.00 15.71 16.19
N TYR A 214 11.50 14.97 15.20
CA TYR A 214 10.74 15.56 14.08
C TYR A 214 9.32 15.97 14.47
N SER A 215 8.63 15.23 15.33
CA SER A 215 7.25 15.55 15.72
C SER A 215 7.16 16.63 16.80
N SER A 216 8.06 16.62 17.79
CA SER A 216 8.01 17.55 18.93
C SER A 216 8.11 19.01 18.50
N LYS A 217 7.31 19.86 19.15
CA LYS A 217 7.34 21.32 18.96
C LYS A 217 8.19 22.02 19.98
N VAL A 218 8.36 21.42 21.16
CA VAL A 218 9.26 21.93 22.19
C VAL A 218 10.36 20.91 22.46
N MET A 219 11.60 21.37 22.51
CA MET A 219 12.69 20.61 23.13
C MET A 219 13.11 21.31 24.42
N ILE A 220 13.13 20.57 25.51
CA ILE A 220 13.70 21.01 26.79
C ILE A 220 15.12 20.47 26.85
N VAL A 221 16.12 21.36 26.96
CA VAL A 221 17.53 20.96 27.13
C VAL A 221 17.91 21.20 28.59
N ILE A 222 18.15 20.14 29.33
CA ILE A 222 18.50 20.22 30.75
C ILE A 222 20.02 20.32 30.88
N GLY A 223 20.50 21.29 31.66
CA GLY A 223 21.90 21.47 31.99
C GLY A 223 22.12 21.69 33.48
N THR A 224 22.78 20.74 34.13
CA THR A 224 23.35 20.94 35.48
C THR A 224 24.86 21.08 35.48
N GLN A 225 25.52 20.70 34.37
CA GLN A 225 26.94 20.90 34.13
C GLN A 225 27.19 21.20 32.64
N ALA A 226 28.17 22.04 32.34
CA ALA A 226 28.56 22.36 30.96
C ALA A 226 28.97 21.11 30.17
N ASP A 227 29.69 20.18 30.79
CA ASP A 227 30.16 18.94 30.15
C ASP A 227 28.99 18.04 29.72
N TYR A 228 27.89 18.00 30.49
CA TYR A 228 26.72 17.17 30.19
C TYR A 228 26.00 17.65 28.92
N VAL A 229 25.80 18.96 28.79
CA VAL A 229 25.15 19.56 27.60
C VAL A 229 26.02 19.42 26.36
N ASN A 230 27.34 19.39 26.53
CA ASN A 230 28.32 19.18 25.46
C ASN A 230 28.62 17.71 25.17
N GLY A 231 28.06 16.77 25.95
CA GLY A 231 28.20 15.34 25.75
C GLY A 231 27.73 14.93 24.35
N VAL A 232 28.43 13.97 23.74
CA VAL A 232 28.26 13.60 22.31
C VAL A 232 26.79 13.37 21.92
N TRP A 233 26.07 12.57 22.71
CA TRP A 233 24.66 12.26 22.48
C TRP A 233 23.74 13.47 22.69
N VAL A 234 23.91 14.20 23.79
CA VAL A 234 23.09 15.38 24.13
C VAL A 234 23.26 16.47 23.08
N ARG A 235 24.51 16.72 22.67
CA ARG A 235 24.87 17.62 21.58
C ARG A 235 24.22 17.23 20.27
N ASN A 236 24.26 15.94 19.92
CA ASN A 236 23.64 15.43 18.72
C ASN A 236 22.13 15.72 18.66
N GLU A 237 21.42 15.54 19.77
CA GLU A 237 19.97 15.78 19.83
C GLU A 237 19.64 17.27 19.68
N TRP A 238 20.24 18.14 20.52
CA TRP A 238 19.89 19.56 20.49
C TRP A 238 20.38 20.27 19.24
N SER A 239 21.51 19.85 18.64
CA SER A 239 22.01 20.45 17.39
C SER A 239 21.09 20.14 16.21
N ARG A 240 20.61 18.88 16.11
CA ARG A 240 19.60 18.46 15.12
C ARG A 240 18.30 19.22 15.29
N PHE A 241 17.79 19.33 16.53
CA PHE A 241 16.55 20.07 16.79
C PHE A 241 16.71 21.55 16.49
N LEU A 242 17.86 22.15 16.82
CA LEU A 242 18.17 23.54 16.48
C LEU A 242 18.21 23.77 14.97
N ALA A 243 18.79 22.85 14.20
CA ALA A 243 18.79 22.92 12.74
C ALA A 243 17.37 22.89 12.16
N MET A 244 16.47 22.09 12.75
CA MET A 244 15.05 22.10 12.38
C MET A 244 14.34 23.39 12.81
N ALA A 245 14.59 23.90 14.03
CA ALA A 245 13.99 25.13 14.54
C ALA A 245 14.38 26.39 13.74
N LYS A 246 15.55 26.38 13.09
CA LYS A 246 15.93 27.44 12.12
C LYS A 246 15.04 27.45 10.87
N LYS A 247 14.47 26.31 10.49
CA LYS A 247 13.61 26.14 9.30
C LYS A 247 12.12 26.18 9.63
N ASP A 248 11.75 25.67 10.81
CA ASP A 248 10.38 25.62 11.33
C ASP A 248 10.25 26.51 12.57
N SER A 249 9.62 27.68 12.41
CA SER A 249 9.41 28.65 13.50
C SER A 249 8.47 28.15 14.60
N ASP A 250 7.76 27.03 14.39
CA ASP A 250 6.91 26.42 15.40
C ASP A 250 7.70 25.50 16.35
N LYS A 251 8.97 25.19 16.04
CA LYS A 251 9.87 24.45 16.91
C LYS A 251 10.65 25.40 17.81
N VAL A 252 10.63 25.14 19.12
CA VAL A 252 11.26 25.99 20.13
C VAL A 252 12.14 25.15 21.06
N ILE A 253 13.31 25.68 21.39
CA ILE A 253 14.19 25.11 22.42
C ILE A 253 14.05 25.94 23.69
N ILE A 254 13.88 25.26 24.82
CA ILE A 254 13.83 25.85 26.16
C ILE A 254 14.99 25.25 26.97
N PRO A 255 16.11 25.98 27.13
CA PRO A 255 17.16 25.57 28.06
C PRO A 255 16.65 25.65 29.49
N VAL A 256 16.93 24.63 30.28
CA VAL A 256 16.55 24.52 31.69
C VAL A 256 17.80 24.18 32.47
N TYR A 257 18.07 24.88 33.56
CA TYR A 257 19.30 24.69 34.32
C TYR A 257 19.11 24.67 35.82
N LYS A 258 20.09 24.07 36.50
CA LYS A 258 20.19 24.05 37.95
C LYS A 258 21.66 24.02 38.36
N GLY A 259 22.07 24.96 39.21
CA GLY A 259 23.41 24.96 39.80
C GLY A 259 24.56 25.35 38.87
N MET A 260 24.29 25.70 37.61
CA MET A 260 25.25 26.27 36.66
C MET A 260 24.76 27.63 36.14
N SER A 261 25.63 28.41 35.51
CA SER A 261 25.27 29.68 34.88
C SER A 261 24.62 29.46 33.49
N PRO A 262 23.60 30.25 33.10
CA PRO A 262 23.08 30.24 31.73
C PRO A 262 24.13 30.49 30.64
N TYR A 263 25.21 31.21 30.97
CA TYR A 263 26.30 31.51 30.03
C TYR A 263 27.22 30.32 29.76
N GLU A 264 27.11 29.25 30.55
CA GLU A 264 27.85 28.00 30.34
C GLU A 264 27.16 27.08 29.32
N PHE A 265 25.92 27.38 28.91
CA PHE A 265 25.33 26.70 27.76
C PHE A 265 26.17 26.95 26.49
N PRO A 266 26.21 25.98 25.55
CA PRO A 266 26.82 26.19 24.24
C PRO A 266 26.30 27.47 23.59
N LYS A 267 27.20 28.26 22.97
CA LYS A 267 26.86 29.55 22.32
C LYS A 267 25.64 29.45 21.39
N ALA A 268 25.47 28.31 20.72
CA ALA A 268 24.33 28.03 19.84
C ALA A 268 22.97 28.12 20.55
N LEU A 269 22.92 27.75 21.83
CA LEU A 269 21.75 27.79 22.72
C LEU A 269 21.62 29.09 23.52
N GLY A 270 22.68 29.88 23.66
CA GLY A 270 22.68 31.13 24.43
C GLY A 270 21.72 32.21 23.90
N ARG A 271 21.15 32.03 22.70
CA ARG A 271 20.09 32.90 22.15
C ARG A 271 18.72 32.68 22.80
N PHE A 272 18.51 31.55 23.46
CA PHE A 272 17.23 31.18 24.05
C PHE A 272 17.21 31.60 25.52
N GLN A 273 16.03 31.98 26.01
CA GLN A 273 15.85 32.28 27.42
C GLN A 273 15.95 30.99 28.24
N ALA A 274 16.97 30.87 29.07
CA ALA A 274 17.16 29.75 29.97
C ALA A 274 16.31 29.90 31.24
N LEU A 275 15.69 28.81 31.70
CA LEU A 275 14.85 28.77 32.90
C LEU A 275 15.56 28.05 34.06
N ASP A 276 15.57 28.67 35.24
CA ASP A 276 16.12 28.08 36.46
C ASP A 276 15.08 27.19 37.14
N VAL A 277 15.40 25.91 37.34
CA VAL A 277 14.52 24.92 37.98
C VAL A 277 14.23 25.25 39.45
N THR A 278 15.12 25.99 40.11
CA THR A 278 14.99 26.35 41.54
C THR A 278 14.05 27.54 41.77
N ARG A 279 13.71 28.27 40.73
CA ARG A 279 12.85 29.45 40.82
C ARG A 279 11.42 29.06 41.16
N ILE A 280 10.83 29.73 42.15
CA ILE A 280 9.41 29.60 42.49
C ILE A 280 8.57 29.93 41.25
N GLY A 281 7.64 29.04 40.90
CA GLY A 281 6.80 29.18 39.70
C GLY A 281 7.38 28.57 38.42
N PHE A 282 8.61 28.02 38.44
CA PHE A 282 9.26 27.41 37.28
C PHE A 282 8.36 26.46 36.48
N LEU A 283 7.70 25.50 37.15
CA LEU A 283 6.83 24.53 36.48
C LEU A 283 5.61 25.19 35.83
N GLN A 284 5.07 26.25 36.44
CA GLN A 284 3.94 26.99 35.88
C GLN A 284 4.39 27.77 34.64
N ASP A 285 5.49 28.52 34.74
CA ASP A 285 6.06 29.29 33.63
C ASP A 285 6.41 28.38 32.45
N LEU A 286 7.01 27.22 32.72
CA LEU A 286 7.35 26.21 31.71
C LEU A 286 6.08 25.67 31.04
N ARG A 287 5.05 25.31 31.82
CA ARG A 287 3.78 24.81 31.29
C ARG A 287 3.07 25.84 30.44
N GLU A 288 3.00 27.09 30.87
CA GLU A 288 2.39 28.18 30.10
C GLU A 288 3.20 28.47 28.81
N GLY A 289 4.54 28.39 28.88
CA GLY A 289 5.42 28.44 27.73
C GLY A 289 5.10 27.35 26.70
N ILE A 290 5.07 26.10 27.14
CA ILE A 290 4.76 24.93 26.30
C ILE A 290 3.34 25.02 25.74
N ASP A 291 2.36 25.36 26.57
CA ASP A 291 0.96 25.47 26.15
C ASP A 291 0.79 26.51 25.05
N ARG A 292 1.42 27.68 25.19
CA ARG A 292 1.42 28.71 24.12
C ARG A 292 2.03 28.19 22.83
N ILE A 293 3.12 27.44 22.88
CA ILE A 293 3.80 26.93 21.67
C ILE A 293 2.99 25.81 21.03
N VAL A 294 2.56 24.83 21.82
CA VAL A 294 1.79 23.66 21.35
C VAL A 294 0.41 24.09 20.87
N ARG A 295 -0.29 24.97 21.60
CA ARG A 295 -1.57 25.54 21.13
C ARG A 295 -1.38 26.47 19.96
N LYS A 296 -0.35 27.32 19.93
CA LYS A 296 -0.05 28.11 18.72
C LYS A 296 0.18 27.19 17.55
N SER A 297 0.93 26.09 17.71
CA SER A 297 1.20 25.12 16.64
C SER A 297 -0.04 24.30 16.25
N LYS A 298 -0.92 23.95 17.18
CA LYS A 298 -2.21 23.30 16.89
C LYS A 298 -3.21 24.29 16.28
N ALA A 299 -3.17 25.55 16.70
CA ALA A 299 -3.94 26.65 16.16
C ALA A 299 -3.41 27.04 14.78
N THR A 300 -2.10 27.06 14.51
CA THR A 300 -1.56 27.12 13.15
C THR A 300 -1.92 25.83 12.42
N ALA A 301 -1.76 24.62 12.92
CA ALA A 301 -2.27 23.44 12.20
C ALA A 301 -3.79 23.52 11.86
N ALA A 302 -4.58 24.24 12.67
CA ALA A 302 -5.98 24.58 12.43
C ALA A 302 -6.24 25.91 11.65
N SER A 303 -5.29 26.84 11.56
CA SER A 303 -5.40 28.23 11.02
C SER A 303 -4.31 28.61 10.00
N SER A 304 -3.13 28.00 10.07
CA SER A 304 -2.17 27.66 8.99
C SER A 304 -2.71 26.60 8.02
N GLY A 305 -4.02 26.68 7.74
CA GLY A 305 -4.53 26.71 6.38
C GLY A 305 -4.38 28.09 5.70
N SER A 306 -3.39 28.91 6.07
CA SER A 306 -2.95 30.17 5.41
C SER A 306 -1.71 30.70 6.16
N LYS A 307 -0.54 31.02 5.63
CA LYS A 307 0.00 31.52 4.34
C LYS A 307 1.40 30.84 4.15
N GLN A 308 2.04 30.65 2.99
CA GLN A 308 1.92 31.27 1.67
C GLN A 308 2.64 30.39 0.61
N GLY A 309 2.07 29.23 0.29
CA GLY A 309 1.81 28.90 -1.12
C GLY A 309 0.35 29.25 -1.35
N SER A 310 -0.07 29.69 -2.53
CA SER A 310 -1.45 30.14 -2.76
C SER A 310 -2.43 29.13 -2.12
N GLY A 311 -3.42 29.59 -1.35
CA GLY A 311 -4.34 28.67 -0.63
C GLY A 311 -5.08 27.69 -1.56
N VAL A 312 -5.01 27.95 -2.87
CA VAL A 312 -5.44 27.13 -3.99
C VAL A 312 -4.50 25.93 -4.19
N GLU A 313 -3.19 26.11 -4.24
CA GLU A 313 -2.18 25.05 -4.46
C GLU A 313 -2.18 24.00 -3.33
N ALA A 314 -2.28 24.43 -2.08
CA ALA A 314 -2.33 23.51 -0.93
C ALA A 314 -3.62 22.67 -0.92
N LEU A 315 -4.76 23.28 -1.28
CA LEU A 315 -6.03 22.56 -1.41
C LEU A 315 -6.01 21.61 -2.60
N LEU A 316 -5.41 22.04 -3.72
CA LEU A 316 -5.25 21.24 -4.92
C LEU A 316 -4.37 20.01 -4.66
N LYS A 317 -3.25 20.19 -3.97
CA LYS A 317 -2.37 19.09 -3.56
C LYS A 317 -3.11 18.08 -2.67
N ARG A 318 -3.90 18.54 -1.70
CA ARG A 318 -4.74 17.64 -0.88
C ARG A 318 -5.80 16.92 -1.71
N ALA A 319 -6.43 17.60 -2.66
CA ALA A 319 -7.43 17.00 -3.54
C ALA A 319 -6.83 15.83 -4.36
N TYR A 320 -5.61 15.99 -4.87
CA TYR A 320 -4.89 14.92 -5.56
C TYR A 320 -4.45 13.79 -4.62
N LEU A 321 -4.05 14.06 -3.38
CA LEU A 321 -3.77 13.01 -2.39
C LEU A 321 -5.02 12.15 -2.10
N PHE A 322 -6.19 12.77 -1.89
CA PHE A 322 -7.43 12.01 -1.73
C PHE A 322 -7.80 11.21 -2.99
N LEU A 323 -7.47 11.74 -4.17
CA LEU A 323 -7.66 11.02 -5.43
C LEU A 323 -6.75 9.78 -5.50
N GLU A 324 -5.49 9.89 -5.07
CA GLU A 324 -4.52 8.78 -4.99
C GLU A 324 -4.96 7.72 -3.97
N ASP A 325 -5.47 8.14 -2.81
CA ASP A 325 -6.02 7.28 -1.76
C ASP A 325 -7.38 6.65 -2.15
N ASN A 326 -7.88 6.94 -3.35
CA ASN A 326 -9.18 6.50 -3.88
C ASN A 326 -10.38 6.95 -3.01
N ASP A 327 -10.20 7.99 -2.19
CA ASP A 327 -11.26 8.69 -1.47
C ASP A 327 -11.91 9.75 -2.38
N LYS A 328 -12.80 9.27 -3.24
CA LYS A 328 -13.48 10.08 -4.27
C LYS A 328 -14.36 11.18 -3.68
N THR A 329 -14.94 10.94 -2.51
CA THR A 329 -15.83 11.90 -1.84
C THR A 329 -15.03 13.09 -1.34
N SER A 330 -13.92 12.82 -0.65
CA SER A 330 -13.02 13.87 -0.19
C SER A 330 -12.33 14.57 -1.36
N ALA A 331 -11.85 13.82 -2.36
CA ALA A 331 -11.21 14.40 -3.55
C ALA A 331 -12.15 15.40 -4.25
N LYS A 332 -13.40 15.00 -4.53
CA LYS A 332 -14.41 15.88 -5.15
C LYS A 332 -14.67 17.13 -4.30
N THR A 333 -14.81 16.94 -3.00
CA THR A 333 -15.02 18.05 -2.05
C THR A 333 -13.88 19.05 -2.09
N TYR A 334 -12.63 18.56 -2.07
CA TYR A 334 -11.46 19.42 -2.10
C TYR A 334 -11.24 20.09 -3.46
N PHE A 335 -11.47 19.42 -4.58
CA PHE A 335 -11.44 20.05 -5.90
C PHE A 335 -12.48 21.17 -6.01
N ASN A 336 -13.71 20.96 -5.51
CA ASN A 336 -14.72 22.02 -5.47
C ASN A 336 -14.28 23.20 -4.59
N ARG A 337 -13.66 22.94 -3.43
CA ARG A 337 -13.11 23.99 -2.56
C ARG A 337 -11.96 24.78 -3.20
N VAL A 338 -11.18 24.15 -4.10
CA VAL A 338 -10.19 24.86 -4.92
C VAL A 338 -10.92 25.82 -5.86
N LEU A 339 -11.96 25.34 -6.53
CA LEU A 339 -12.76 26.12 -7.48
C LEU A 339 -13.59 27.23 -6.82
N ASP A 340 -14.03 27.05 -5.57
CA ASP A 340 -14.68 28.10 -4.77
C ASP A 340 -13.74 29.30 -4.53
N LYS A 341 -12.43 29.05 -4.49
CA LYS A 341 -11.40 30.09 -4.27
C LYS A 341 -10.80 30.61 -5.58
N SER A 342 -10.57 29.74 -6.54
CA SER A 342 -10.04 30.05 -7.87
C SER A 342 -10.90 29.33 -8.92
N PRO A 343 -11.94 29.99 -9.44
CA PRO A 343 -12.83 29.39 -10.42
C PRO A 343 -12.13 28.99 -11.73
N GLU A 344 -10.96 29.57 -12.00
CA GLU A 344 -10.15 29.36 -13.21
C GLU A 344 -8.93 28.46 -12.95
N GLU A 345 -9.02 27.52 -12.00
CA GLU A 345 -7.94 26.55 -11.75
C GLU A 345 -8.05 25.31 -12.66
N GLY A 346 -7.29 25.29 -13.75
CA GLY A 346 -7.31 24.21 -14.75
C GLY A 346 -7.00 22.82 -14.18
N ALA A 347 -6.09 22.72 -13.22
CA ALA A 347 -5.75 21.44 -12.59
C ALA A 347 -6.92 20.85 -11.76
N ALA A 348 -7.71 21.70 -11.09
CA ALA A 348 -8.85 21.23 -10.32
C ALA A 348 -9.92 20.61 -11.24
N TYR A 349 -10.16 21.23 -12.40
CA TYR A 349 -11.03 20.67 -13.43
C TYR A 349 -10.48 19.37 -14.03
N TRP A 350 -9.17 19.26 -14.21
CA TRP A 350 -8.56 17.99 -14.62
C TRP A 350 -8.80 16.89 -13.58
N GLY A 351 -8.61 17.18 -12.28
CA GLY A 351 -8.90 16.25 -11.19
C GLY A 351 -10.36 15.81 -11.12
N LEU A 352 -11.32 16.73 -11.33
CA LEU A 352 -12.74 16.38 -11.44
C LEU A 352 -13.05 15.51 -12.65
N MET A 353 -12.38 15.72 -13.79
CA MET A 353 -12.50 14.85 -14.96
C MET A 353 -12.01 13.44 -14.65
N LEU A 354 -10.90 13.28 -13.92
CA LEU A 354 -10.41 11.96 -13.48
C LEU A 354 -11.47 11.24 -12.62
N LEU A 355 -12.15 11.97 -11.73
CA LEU A 355 -13.25 11.45 -10.93
C LEU A 355 -14.47 11.04 -11.78
N ASP A 356 -14.85 11.86 -12.77
CA ASP A 356 -15.95 11.53 -13.70
C ASP A 356 -15.66 10.23 -14.48
N LEU A 357 -14.39 10.01 -14.84
CA LEU A 357 -13.91 8.81 -15.51
C LEU A 357 -13.58 7.65 -14.57
N ASN A 358 -13.75 7.86 -13.26
CA ASN A 358 -13.49 6.86 -12.22
C ASN A 358 -12.04 6.34 -12.20
N VAL A 359 -11.07 7.20 -12.52
CA VAL A 359 -9.63 6.90 -12.55
C VAL A 359 -8.86 7.86 -11.65
N THR A 360 -7.63 7.47 -11.26
CA THR A 360 -6.82 8.25 -10.31
C THR A 360 -5.55 8.83 -10.93
N THR A 361 -5.15 8.41 -12.13
CA THR A 361 -3.89 8.85 -12.76
C THR A 361 -4.02 9.12 -14.25
N ASN A 362 -3.16 10.00 -14.77
CA ASN A 362 -3.08 10.35 -16.19
C ASN A 362 -2.74 9.15 -17.08
N LYS A 363 -1.96 8.19 -16.57
CA LYS A 363 -1.61 6.96 -17.30
C LYS A 363 -2.84 6.12 -17.62
N HIS A 364 -3.80 6.06 -16.70
CA HIS A 364 -5.05 5.33 -16.95
C HIS A 364 -5.89 6.01 -18.03
N VAL A 365 -6.01 7.35 -17.99
CA VAL A 365 -6.74 8.10 -19.03
C VAL A 365 -6.11 7.90 -20.41
N ALA A 366 -4.78 8.00 -20.50
CA ALA A 366 -4.03 7.81 -21.74
C ALA A 366 -4.24 6.43 -22.40
N ALA A 367 -4.55 5.40 -21.60
CA ALA A 367 -4.83 4.05 -22.09
C ALA A 367 -6.29 3.84 -22.53
N MET A 368 -7.19 4.79 -22.27
CA MET A 368 -8.62 4.67 -22.61
C MET A 368 -8.90 5.11 -24.05
N SER A 369 -9.92 4.50 -24.65
CA SER A 369 -10.49 4.90 -25.96
C SER A 369 -11.70 5.80 -25.76
N ILE A 370 -11.44 7.02 -25.26
CA ILE A 370 -12.49 7.99 -24.91
C ILE A 370 -12.24 9.35 -25.53
N ASP A 371 -13.33 9.99 -25.99
CA ASP A 371 -13.29 11.34 -26.50
C ASP A 371 -13.45 12.35 -25.36
N LEU A 372 -12.31 12.85 -24.85
CA LEU A 372 -12.28 13.79 -23.73
C LEU A 372 -12.98 15.11 -24.06
N GLU A 373 -13.11 15.50 -25.33
CA GLU A 373 -13.88 16.68 -25.73
C GLU A 373 -15.37 16.58 -25.37
N LYS A 374 -15.90 15.39 -25.06
CA LYS A 374 -17.28 15.25 -24.56
C LYS A 374 -17.40 15.55 -23.07
N ASN A 375 -16.30 15.51 -22.31
CA ASN A 375 -16.30 15.78 -20.87
C ASN A 375 -16.23 17.29 -20.60
N GLY A 376 -17.21 17.82 -19.85
CA GLY A 376 -17.30 19.25 -19.54
C GLY A 376 -16.15 19.78 -18.67
N ASN A 377 -15.62 18.95 -17.77
CA ASN A 377 -14.48 19.31 -16.92
C ASN A 377 -13.17 19.32 -17.72
N TYR A 378 -12.98 18.42 -18.70
CA TYR A 378 -11.84 18.48 -19.63
C TYR A 378 -11.80 19.81 -20.40
N LYS A 379 -12.93 20.25 -20.96
CA LYS A 379 -13.00 21.54 -21.67
C LYS A 379 -12.55 22.70 -20.80
N LYS A 380 -12.95 22.70 -19.52
CA LYS A 380 -12.55 23.73 -18.55
C LYS A 380 -11.07 23.60 -18.16
N ALA A 381 -10.55 22.38 -18.03
CA ALA A 381 -9.14 22.12 -17.75
C ALA A 381 -8.22 22.65 -18.87
N ILE A 382 -8.62 22.51 -20.14
CA ILE A 382 -7.90 23.10 -21.28
C ILE A 382 -8.08 24.61 -21.33
N ARG A 383 -9.28 25.13 -21.05
CA ARG A 383 -9.57 26.57 -21.09
C ARG A 383 -8.81 27.38 -20.05
N PHE A 384 -8.64 26.83 -18.84
CA PHE A 384 -8.06 27.53 -17.69
C PHE A 384 -6.70 26.96 -17.26
N GLY A 385 -6.14 26.03 -18.04
CA GLY A 385 -4.82 25.47 -17.77
C GLY A 385 -3.69 26.43 -18.14
N THR A 386 -2.54 26.29 -17.49
CA THR A 386 -1.28 26.91 -17.93
C THR A 386 -0.80 26.27 -19.24
N ASP A 387 0.07 26.95 -20.01
CA ASP A 387 0.62 26.41 -21.27
C ASP A 387 1.22 25.01 -21.11
N LYS A 388 1.92 24.79 -19.99
CA LYS A 388 2.48 23.48 -19.64
C LYS A 388 1.39 22.43 -19.44
N GLN A 389 0.35 22.74 -18.66
CA GLN A 389 -0.78 21.83 -18.42
C GLN A 389 -1.56 21.55 -19.70
N ILE A 390 -1.82 22.57 -20.53
CA ILE A 390 -2.49 22.41 -21.82
C ILE A 390 -1.68 21.49 -22.74
N SER A 391 -0.36 21.67 -22.81
CA SER A 391 0.51 20.79 -23.58
C SER A 391 0.46 19.34 -23.08
N GLU A 392 0.46 19.13 -21.76
CA GLU A 392 0.36 17.80 -21.16
C GLU A 392 -1.02 17.15 -21.42
N TYR A 393 -2.11 17.87 -21.18
CA TYR A 393 -3.48 17.38 -21.34
C TYR A 393 -3.83 17.11 -22.81
N SER A 394 -3.37 17.95 -23.72
CA SER A 394 -3.55 17.74 -25.16
C SER A 394 -2.74 16.55 -25.69
N ALA A 395 -1.55 16.29 -25.14
CA ALA A 395 -0.79 15.08 -25.45
C ALA A 395 -1.53 13.81 -25.02
N ILE A 396 -2.14 13.81 -23.82
CA ILE A 396 -2.99 12.71 -23.34
C ILE A 396 -4.20 12.53 -24.26
N TYR A 397 -4.89 13.61 -24.62
CA TYR A 397 -6.03 13.54 -25.53
C TYR A 397 -5.66 12.96 -26.91
N LYS A 398 -4.48 13.32 -27.45
CA LYS A 398 -3.96 12.76 -28.71
C LYS A 398 -3.77 11.24 -28.62
N GLN A 399 -3.33 10.73 -27.47
CA GLN A 399 -3.21 9.29 -27.23
C GLN A 399 -4.58 8.62 -27.16
N CYS A 400 -5.54 9.18 -26.42
CA CYS A 400 -6.92 8.66 -26.39
C CYS A 400 -7.54 8.60 -27.79
N LYS A 401 -7.34 9.64 -28.61
CA LYS A 401 -7.83 9.69 -30.00
C LYS A 401 -7.17 8.64 -30.90
N ALA A 402 -5.88 8.35 -30.67
CA ALA A 402 -5.20 7.26 -31.36
C ALA A 402 -5.75 5.88 -30.98
N ASN A 403 -6.12 5.69 -29.70
CA ASN A 403 -6.76 4.45 -29.23
C ASN A 403 -8.16 4.26 -29.85
N ILE A 404 -8.96 5.33 -29.93
CA ILE A 404 -10.27 5.28 -30.62
C ILE A 404 -10.11 4.81 -32.07
N ARG A 405 -9.17 5.41 -32.82
CA ARG A 405 -8.90 5.01 -34.21
C ARG A 405 -8.50 3.55 -34.31
N ARG A 406 -7.62 3.08 -33.41
CA ARG A 406 -7.19 1.68 -33.37
C ARG A 406 -8.37 0.73 -33.10
N ASP A 407 -9.24 1.08 -32.16
CA ASP A 407 -10.42 0.28 -31.84
C ASP A 407 -11.45 0.26 -32.99
N GLU A 408 -11.62 1.37 -33.70
CA GLU A 408 -12.46 1.46 -34.90
C GLU A 408 -11.89 0.62 -36.05
N GLU A 409 -10.57 0.69 -36.28
CA GLU A 409 -9.87 -0.13 -37.27
C GLU A 409 -9.96 -1.63 -36.95
N GLU A 410 -9.81 -2.00 -35.68
CA GLU A 410 -9.93 -3.39 -35.23
C GLU A 410 -11.38 -3.89 -35.37
N LYS A 411 -12.39 -3.08 -34.98
CA LYS A 411 -13.80 -3.42 -35.23
C LYS A 411 -14.09 -3.62 -36.72
N LEU A 412 -13.56 -2.76 -37.58
CA LEU A 412 -13.73 -2.88 -39.02
C LEU A 412 -13.01 -4.13 -39.56
N ARG A 413 -11.82 -4.44 -39.03
CA ARG A 413 -11.08 -5.67 -39.37
C ARG A 413 -11.86 -6.92 -38.97
N GLN A 414 -12.38 -6.97 -37.74
CA GLN A 414 -13.21 -8.07 -37.25
C GLN A 414 -14.47 -8.23 -38.10
N LYS A 415 -15.11 -7.12 -38.50
CA LYS A 415 -16.25 -7.15 -39.42
C LYS A 415 -15.86 -7.73 -40.79
N ARG A 416 -14.75 -7.27 -41.39
CA ARG A 416 -14.25 -7.85 -42.66
C ARG A 416 -13.97 -9.33 -42.56
N LEU A 417 -13.35 -9.78 -41.46
CA LEU A 417 -13.07 -11.20 -41.22
C LEU A 417 -14.37 -12.01 -41.04
N ALA A 418 -15.38 -11.45 -40.36
CA ALA A 418 -16.69 -12.08 -40.22
C ALA A 418 -17.41 -12.17 -41.57
N ASP A 419 -17.40 -11.09 -42.36
CA ASP A 419 -17.99 -11.05 -43.70
C ASP A 419 -17.28 -12.05 -44.64
N GLU A 420 -15.95 -12.12 -44.60
CA GLU A 420 -15.15 -13.08 -45.36
C GLU A 420 -15.47 -14.52 -44.94
N LYS A 421 -15.58 -14.78 -43.63
CA LYS A 421 -15.96 -16.10 -43.11
C LYS A 421 -17.37 -16.51 -43.55
N GLU A 422 -18.31 -15.57 -43.59
CA GLU A 422 -19.68 -15.84 -44.06
C GLU A 422 -19.74 -16.06 -45.57
N GLN A 423 -18.99 -15.29 -46.37
CA GLN A 423 -18.85 -15.51 -47.81
C GLN A 423 -18.24 -16.89 -48.10
N ARG A 424 -17.19 -17.25 -47.37
CA ARG A 424 -16.55 -18.58 -47.42
C ARG A 424 -17.51 -19.70 -47.08
N ARG A 425 -18.30 -19.53 -46.01
CA ARG A 425 -19.35 -20.48 -45.60
C ARG A 425 -20.43 -20.63 -46.68
N THR A 426 -20.84 -19.52 -47.29
CA THR A 426 -21.85 -19.51 -48.36
C THR A 426 -21.33 -20.19 -49.62
N ALA A 427 -20.09 -19.93 -50.03
CA ALA A 427 -19.44 -20.60 -51.14
C ALA A 427 -19.29 -22.11 -50.88
N TYR A 428 -18.86 -22.49 -49.68
CA TYR A 428 -18.80 -23.90 -49.26
C TYR A 428 -20.18 -24.57 -49.34
N HIS A 429 -21.22 -23.97 -48.77
CA HIS A 429 -22.58 -24.54 -48.84
C HIS A 429 -23.08 -24.66 -50.28
N LYS A 430 -22.76 -23.68 -51.14
CA LYS A 430 -23.12 -23.74 -52.56
C LYS A 430 -22.39 -24.88 -53.28
N SER A 431 -21.07 -24.94 -53.22
CA SER A 431 -20.28 -26.03 -53.82
C SER A 431 -20.69 -27.39 -53.25
N PHE A 432 -20.97 -27.47 -51.95
CA PHE A 432 -21.47 -28.68 -51.30
C PHE A 432 -22.85 -29.09 -51.83
N SER A 433 -23.76 -28.13 -52.04
CA SER A 433 -25.09 -28.41 -52.61
C SER A 433 -25.00 -28.90 -54.06
N GLU A 434 -24.14 -28.29 -54.88
CA GLU A 434 -23.90 -28.69 -56.28
C GLU A 434 -23.26 -30.09 -56.35
N LEU A 435 -22.34 -30.41 -55.43
CA LEU A 435 -21.76 -31.75 -55.29
C LEU A 435 -22.79 -32.77 -54.81
N LYS A 436 -23.65 -32.42 -53.84
CA LYS A 436 -24.75 -33.29 -53.36
C LYS A 436 -25.69 -33.65 -54.50
N GLU A 437 -26.09 -32.67 -55.32
CA GLU A 437 -26.94 -32.88 -56.49
C GLU A 437 -26.27 -33.83 -57.50
N LYS A 438 -25.03 -33.53 -57.90
CA LYS A 438 -24.26 -34.31 -58.88
C LYS A 438 -23.98 -35.77 -58.47
N TYR A 439 -23.81 -36.05 -57.17
CA TYR A 439 -23.55 -37.40 -56.67
C TYR A 439 -24.80 -38.16 -56.20
N SER A 440 -25.90 -37.46 -55.92
CA SER A 440 -27.19 -38.10 -55.58
C SER A 440 -27.80 -38.88 -56.76
N GLU A 441 -27.44 -38.53 -57.99
CA GLU A 441 -27.91 -39.20 -59.21
C GLU A 441 -27.17 -40.52 -59.51
N HIS A 442 -26.00 -40.78 -58.91
CA HIS A 442 -25.10 -41.83 -59.42
C HIS A 442 -24.76 -43.01 -58.48
N ASP A 443 -25.00 -42.95 -57.15
CA ASP A 443 -24.70 -44.09 -56.27
C ASP A 443 -25.41 -43.99 -54.90
N GLY A 444 -26.32 -44.93 -54.60
CA GLY A 444 -27.12 -44.94 -53.36
C GLY A 444 -26.33 -45.17 -52.07
N SER A 445 -25.14 -45.79 -52.16
CA SER A 445 -24.27 -46.05 -50.98
C SER A 445 -23.62 -44.77 -50.43
N LYS A 446 -23.36 -43.79 -51.29
CA LYS A 446 -22.72 -42.52 -50.93
C LYS A 446 -23.70 -41.53 -50.30
N HIS A 447 -25.00 -41.66 -50.60
CA HIS A 447 -26.07 -40.85 -50.01
C HIS A 447 -26.21 -41.07 -48.49
N GLU A 448 -25.90 -42.26 -48.00
CA GLU A 448 -25.99 -42.62 -46.58
C GLU A 448 -24.91 -41.95 -45.73
N ILE A 449 -23.69 -41.82 -46.29
CA ILE A 449 -22.56 -41.09 -45.69
C ILE A 449 -22.90 -39.60 -45.52
N PHE A 450 -23.56 -38.99 -46.53
CA PHE A 450 -24.00 -37.59 -46.45
C PHE A 450 -25.07 -37.38 -45.37
N LYS A 451 -26.01 -38.33 -45.20
CA LYS A 451 -27.02 -38.27 -44.14
C LYS A 451 -26.41 -38.37 -42.74
N THR A 452 -25.41 -39.24 -42.56
CA THR A 452 -24.73 -39.40 -41.26
C THR A 452 -23.95 -38.14 -40.88
N TRP A 453 -23.37 -37.44 -41.86
CA TRP A 453 -22.71 -36.16 -41.64
C TRP A 453 -23.70 -35.05 -41.23
N GLU A 454 -24.86 -34.98 -41.89
CA GLU A 454 -25.90 -33.98 -41.63
C GLU A 454 -26.47 -34.11 -40.19
N SER A 455 -26.68 -35.34 -39.71
CA SER A 455 -27.09 -35.56 -38.31
C SER A 455 -26.03 -35.12 -37.30
N LEU A 456 -24.75 -35.40 -37.58
CA LEU A 456 -23.64 -35.04 -36.68
C LEU A 456 -23.43 -33.52 -36.57
N ASN A 457 -23.60 -32.80 -37.68
CA ASN A 457 -23.45 -31.35 -37.69
C ASN A 457 -24.63 -30.64 -36.99
N ALA A 458 -25.85 -31.17 -37.16
CA ALA A 458 -27.04 -30.70 -36.44
C ALA A 458 -26.91 -30.89 -34.93
N ASP A 459 -26.43 -32.05 -34.48
CA ASP A 459 -26.17 -32.34 -33.06
C ASP A 459 -25.13 -31.40 -32.44
N THR A 460 -24.11 -31.04 -33.22
CA THR A 460 -23.03 -30.15 -32.77
C THR A 460 -23.50 -28.71 -32.63
N GLN A 461 -24.36 -28.23 -33.55
CA GLN A 461 -24.98 -26.91 -33.45
C GLN A 461 -26.01 -26.82 -32.33
N ALA A 462 -26.80 -27.88 -32.11
CA ALA A 462 -27.75 -27.95 -31.01
C ALA A 462 -27.04 -27.91 -29.64
N ALA A 463 -25.91 -28.62 -29.50
CA ALA A 463 -25.10 -28.59 -28.29
C ALA A 463 -24.51 -27.19 -28.01
N LYS A 464 -24.13 -26.44 -29.05
CA LYS A 464 -23.64 -25.06 -28.93
C LYS A 464 -24.75 -24.10 -28.52
N ALA A 465 -25.91 -24.17 -29.16
CA ALA A 465 -27.07 -23.35 -28.82
C ALA A 465 -27.55 -23.58 -27.37
N ALA A 466 -27.50 -24.84 -26.89
CA ALA A 466 -27.82 -25.18 -25.51
C ALA A 466 -26.79 -24.64 -24.50
N TYR A 467 -25.52 -24.49 -24.88
CA TYR A 467 -24.51 -23.84 -24.03
C TYR A 467 -24.74 -22.32 -23.96
N ASP A 468 -24.94 -21.67 -25.10
CA ASP A 468 -25.12 -20.23 -25.19
C ASP A 468 -26.41 -19.75 -24.49
N SER A 469 -27.49 -20.56 -24.50
CA SER A 469 -28.75 -20.25 -23.82
C SER A 469 -28.67 -20.32 -22.28
N THR A 470 -27.67 -21.01 -21.72
CA THR A 470 -27.42 -21.05 -20.27
C THR A 470 -26.64 -19.83 -19.75
N GLY A 471 -26.39 -18.83 -20.60
CA GLY A 471 -25.88 -17.52 -20.21
C GLY A 471 -24.38 -17.46 -19.86
N GLY A 472 -23.63 -18.55 -20.07
CA GLY A 472 -22.20 -18.61 -19.78
C GLY A 472 -21.90 -18.53 -18.28
N PHE A 473 -21.18 -19.51 -17.76
CA PHE A 473 -20.88 -19.58 -16.32
C PHE A 473 -20.07 -18.36 -15.85
N LYS A 474 -20.71 -17.39 -15.18
CA LYS A 474 -20.00 -16.27 -14.52
C LYS A 474 -19.38 -16.78 -13.22
N PRO A 475 -18.06 -16.61 -12.99
CA PRO A 475 -17.42 -17.12 -11.79
C PRO A 475 -17.98 -16.46 -10.52
N PHE A 476 -18.18 -17.28 -9.50
CA PHE A 476 -18.68 -16.92 -8.17
C PHE A 476 -17.97 -15.67 -7.61
N ASN A 477 -18.74 -14.61 -7.32
CA ASN A 477 -18.19 -13.33 -6.87
C ASN A 477 -17.70 -13.44 -5.41
N LYS A 478 -16.38 -13.62 -5.23
CA LYS A 478 -15.74 -13.76 -3.92
C LYS A 478 -16.10 -12.63 -2.94
N LYS A 479 -16.41 -11.42 -3.43
CA LYS A 479 -16.80 -10.29 -2.56
C LYS A 479 -18.14 -10.55 -1.86
N VAL A 480 -19.12 -11.13 -2.56
CA VAL A 480 -20.44 -11.44 -1.98
C VAL A 480 -20.30 -12.50 -0.89
N PHE A 481 -19.44 -13.51 -1.11
CA PHE A 481 -19.15 -14.54 -0.11
C PHE A 481 -18.54 -13.98 1.18
N TRP A 482 -17.53 -13.11 1.07
CA TRP A 482 -16.88 -12.50 2.24
C TRP A 482 -17.81 -11.53 2.99
N ILE A 483 -18.69 -10.82 2.29
CA ILE A 483 -19.69 -9.94 2.91
C ILE A 483 -20.70 -10.77 3.72
N SER A 484 -21.20 -11.87 3.16
CA SER A 484 -22.13 -12.76 3.88
C SER A 484 -21.48 -13.45 5.07
N LEU A 485 -20.19 -13.78 5.00
CA LEU A 485 -19.44 -14.37 6.11
C LEU A 485 -19.23 -13.36 7.25
N LEU A 486 -18.87 -12.12 6.93
CA LEU A 486 -18.72 -11.04 7.92
C LEU A 486 -20.03 -10.72 8.63
N ALA A 487 -21.14 -10.70 7.90
CA ALA A 487 -22.48 -10.50 8.47
C ALA A 487 -22.87 -11.60 9.47
N LEU A 488 -22.35 -12.82 9.31
CA LEU A 488 -22.59 -13.94 10.23
C LEU A 488 -21.70 -13.91 11.48
N VAL A 489 -20.44 -13.48 11.36
CA VAL A 489 -19.46 -13.58 12.46
C VAL A 489 -19.51 -12.38 13.41
N LEU A 490 -19.80 -11.18 12.90
CA LEU A 490 -19.81 -9.95 13.70
C LEU A 490 -20.81 -9.97 14.88
N PRO A 491 -22.05 -10.47 14.72
CA PRO A 491 -23.00 -10.55 15.84
C PRO A 491 -22.53 -11.50 16.95
N PHE A 492 -21.87 -12.61 16.59
CA PHE A 492 -21.33 -13.56 17.57
C PHE A 492 -20.17 -12.98 18.39
N LEU A 493 -19.32 -12.15 17.78
CA LEU A 493 -18.24 -11.46 18.48
C LEU A 493 -18.79 -10.43 19.48
N ILE A 494 -19.87 -9.72 19.11
CA ILE A 494 -20.55 -8.78 19.99
C ILE A 494 -21.18 -9.52 21.17
N ILE A 495 -21.85 -10.65 20.93
CA ILE A 495 -22.42 -11.50 22.00
C ILE A 495 -21.32 -11.98 22.94
N HIS A 496 -20.21 -12.49 22.42
CA HIS A 496 -19.09 -12.97 23.24
C HIS A 496 -18.51 -11.85 24.12
N TYR A 497 -18.35 -10.65 23.56
CA TYR A 497 -17.86 -9.48 24.27
C TYR A 497 -18.79 -9.01 25.40
N ILE A 498 -20.12 -9.08 25.19
CA ILE A 498 -21.12 -8.74 26.21
C ILE A 498 -21.14 -9.81 27.30
N THR A 499 -21.06 -11.10 26.96
CA THR A 499 -21.06 -12.19 27.96
C THR A 499 -19.81 -12.25 28.84
N LEU A 500 -18.69 -11.68 28.39
CA LEU A 500 -17.43 -11.65 29.15
C LEU A 500 -17.28 -10.39 30.03
N ASN A 501 -18.18 -9.41 29.92
CA ASN A 501 -18.14 -8.18 30.72
C ASN A 501 -19.27 -8.18 31.77
N PRO A 502 -19.01 -8.61 33.02
CA PRO A 502 -20.03 -8.74 34.06
C PRO A 502 -20.68 -7.40 34.46
N VAL A 503 -20.04 -6.26 34.20
CA VAL A 503 -20.55 -4.91 34.48
C VAL A 503 -21.77 -4.54 33.61
N LEU A 504 -21.96 -5.18 32.46
CA LEU A 504 -23.08 -4.89 31.55
C LEU A 504 -24.38 -5.66 31.88
N LEU A 505 -24.32 -6.65 32.77
CA LEU A 505 -25.43 -7.55 33.08
C LEU A 505 -26.32 -7.10 34.25
N GLU A 506 -25.92 -6.06 35.02
CA GLU A 506 -26.65 -5.59 36.20
C GLU A 506 -27.75 -4.55 35.90
N ASN A 507 -27.90 -4.10 34.65
CA ASN A 507 -28.92 -3.13 34.25
C ASN A 507 -30.13 -3.80 33.57
N GLU A 508 -31.32 -3.72 34.16
CA GLU A 508 -32.56 -4.29 33.60
C GLU A 508 -32.88 -3.77 32.18
N VAL A 509 -32.49 -2.53 31.88
CA VAL A 509 -32.62 -1.93 30.54
C VAL A 509 -31.77 -2.67 29.50
N PHE A 510 -30.59 -3.18 29.89
CA PHE A 510 -29.69 -3.90 29.00
C PHE A 510 -30.16 -5.32 28.68
N GLN A 511 -30.97 -5.94 29.55
CA GLN A 511 -31.57 -7.25 29.28
C GLN A 511 -32.63 -7.17 28.18
N ILE A 512 -33.49 -6.14 28.22
CA ILE A 512 -34.54 -5.92 27.21
C ILE A 512 -33.93 -5.48 25.88
N VAL A 513 -32.98 -4.52 25.92
CA VAL A 513 -32.29 -4.05 24.71
C VAL A 513 -31.41 -5.16 24.11
N GLY A 514 -30.78 -5.99 24.94
CA GLY A 514 -30.02 -7.16 24.52
C GLY A 514 -30.89 -8.22 23.82
N ALA A 515 -32.07 -8.53 24.37
CA ALA A 515 -33.01 -9.44 23.73
C ALA A 515 -33.50 -8.92 22.37
N ILE A 516 -33.79 -7.62 22.25
CA ILE A 516 -34.19 -6.99 20.98
C ILE A 516 -33.04 -7.03 19.96
N ILE A 517 -31.82 -6.68 20.38
CA ILE A 517 -30.62 -6.72 19.51
C ILE A 517 -30.27 -8.15 19.07
N VAL A 518 -30.61 -9.19 19.85
CA VAL A 518 -30.35 -10.59 19.51
C VAL A 518 -31.45 -11.19 18.63
N ILE A 519 -32.72 -10.89 18.93
CA ILE A 519 -33.86 -11.50 18.24
C ILE A 519 -34.11 -10.87 16.87
N LEU A 520 -33.95 -9.54 16.72
CA LEU A 520 -34.19 -8.86 15.44
C LEU A 520 -33.29 -9.38 14.30
N PRO A 521 -31.97 -9.54 14.49
CA PRO A 521 -31.08 -10.07 13.45
C PRO A 521 -31.37 -11.52 13.10
N ILE A 522 -31.80 -12.34 14.07
CA ILE A 522 -32.17 -13.75 13.83
C ILE A 522 -33.43 -13.84 12.97
N ILE A 523 -34.43 -12.99 13.24
CA ILE A 523 -35.66 -12.89 12.43
C ILE A 523 -35.31 -12.40 11.01
N VAL A 524 -34.44 -11.41 10.88
CA VAL A 524 -33.98 -10.91 9.57
C VAL A 524 -33.20 -11.99 8.81
N LEU A 525 -32.31 -12.73 9.48
CA LEU A 525 -31.58 -13.86 8.89
C LEU A 525 -32.51 -14.99 8.45
N ALA A 526 -33.51 -15.35 9.27
CA ALA A 526 -34.52 -16.33 8.89
C ALA A 526 -35.31 -15.87 7.67
N GLY A 527 -35.70 -14.59 7.61
CA GLY A 527 -36.37 -13.99 6.46
C GLY A 527 -35.52 -14.02 5.18
N VAL A 528 -34.22 -13.71 5.28
CA VAL A 528 -33.28 -13.75 4.14
C VAL A 528 -33.04 -15.18 3.66
N VAL A 529 -32.93 -16.15 4.58
CA VAL A 529 -32.76 -17.57 4.23
C VAL A 529 -34.04 -18.10 3.57
N ILE A 530 -35.22 -17.74 4.07
CA ILE A 530 -36.50 -18.12 3.45
C ILE A 530 -36.64 -17.46 2.07
N TRP A 531 -36.30 -16.18 1.93
CA TRP A 531 -36.27 -15.49 0.63
C TRP A 531 -35.33 -16.17 -0.36
N PHE A 532 -34.13 -16.55 0.08
CA PHE A 532 -33.14 -17.24 -0.74
C PHE A 532 -33.63 -18.64 -1.16
N ILE A 533 -34.25 -19.39 -0.24
CA ILE A 533 -34.85 -20.70 -0.54
C ILE A 533 -36.00 -20.55 -1.54
N LEU A 534 -36.89 -19.56 -1.36
CA LEU A 534 -38.01 -19.32 -2.27
C LEU A 534 -37.53 -18.85 -3.66
N SER A 535 -36.44 -18.07 -3.72
CA SER A 535 -35.83 -17.64 -4.99
C SER A 535 -35.19 -18.78 -5.80
N ILE A 536 -34.97 -19.94 -5.19
CA ILE A 536 -34.46 -21.14 -5.87
C ILE A 536 -35.59 -21.97 -6.52
N PHE A 537 -36.85 -21.76 -6.12
CA PHE A 537 -37.98 -22.60 -6.56
C PHE A 537 -38.99 -21.91 -7.48
N VAL A 538 -38.89 -20.59 -7.71
CA VAL A 538 -39.84 -19.86 -8.55
C VAL A 538 -39.08 -19.03 -9.59
N ASP A 539 -38.68 -19.68 -10.67
CA ASP A 539 -38.33 -19.02 -11.92
C ASP A 539 -39.65 -18.71 -12.65
N ASP A 540 -39.88 -17.44 -12.97
CA ASP A 540 -41.06 -16.90 -13.67
C ASP A 540 -42.40 -16.87 -12.91
N LEU A 541 -42.69 -15.74 -12.25
CA LEU A 541 -43.94 -14.97 -12.41
C LEU A 541 -43.89 -13.71 -11.54
N GLY A 542 -44.06 -12.54 -12.17
CA GLY A 542 -43.90 -11.22 -11.54
C GLY A 542 -44.81 -11.01 -10.33
N CYS A 543 -44.28 -10.44 -9.25
CA CYS A 543 -45.09 -10.07 -8.08
C CYS A 543 -44.42 -9.00 -7.20
N PHE A 544 -44.75 -7.73 -7.45
CA PHE A 544 -44.55 -6.61 -6.52
C PHE A 544 -45.61 -6.58 -5.39
N SER A 545 -46.39 -7.65 -5.17
CA SER A 545 -47.60 -7.62 -4.33
C SER A 545 -47.47 -8.28 -2.93
N TRP A 546 -46.42 -9.06 -2.65
CA TRP A 546 -46.37 -9.87 -1.42
C TRP A 546 -45.85 -9.12 -0.17
N ILE A 547 -45.17 -7.99 -0.34
CA ILE A 547 -44.71 -7.18 0.80
C ILE A 547 -45.91 -6.57 1.55
N ALA A 548 -47.02 -6.28 0.85
CA ALA A 548 -48.24 -5.78 1.49
C ALA A 548 -48.96 -6.86 2.33
N ILE A 549 -48.83 -8.14 1.99
CA ILE A 549 -49.47 -9.24 2.72
C ILE A 549 -48.65 -9.65 3.94
N ILE A 550 -47.31 -9.61 3.88
CA ILE A 550 -46.46 -9.93 5.03
C ILE A 550 -46.45 -8.79 6.05
N VAL A 551 -46.48 -7.53 5.62
CA VAL A 551 -46.61 -6.37 6.52
C VAL A 551 -48.04 -6.25 7.06
N GLY A 552 -49.07 -6.65 6.28
CA GLY A 552 -50.46 -6.70 6.73
C GLY A 552 -50.77 -7.88 7.68
N GLY A 553 -50.11 -9.02 7.50
CA GLY A 553 -50.32 -10.24 8.29
C GLY A 553 -49.71 -10.22 9.70
N ILE A 554 -48.80 -9.28 9.97
CA ILE A 554 -48.26 -9.06 11.32
C ILE A 554 -49.20 -8.17 12.17
N TYR A 555 -50.21 -7.53 11.56
CA TYR A 555 -51.12 -6.61 12.25
C TYR A 555 -52.52 -7.19 12.56
N VAL A 556 -52.85 -8.39 12.11
CA VAL A 556 -54.15 -9.03 12.41
C VAL A 556 -53.92 -10.45 12.95
N GLY A 557 -54.31 -10.66 14.21
CA GLY A 557 -53.82 -11.73 15.08
C GLY A 557 -54.33 -13.15 14.82
N GLY A 558 -53.79 -14.08 15.61
CA GLY A 558 -54.30 -15.45 15.75
C GLY A 558 -53.27 -16.45 16.27
N ALA A 559 -53.38 -16.83 17.55
CA ALA A 559 -52.92 -18.05 18.24
C ALA A 559 -51.44 -18.53 18.17
N ALA A 560 -50.67 -18.27 17.10
CA ALA A 560 -49.30 -18.78 16.96
C ALA A 560 -48.26 -17.95 17.74
N GLY A 561 -48.54 -16.65 17.93
CA GLY A 561 -47.65 -15.75 18.67
C GLY A 561 -47.64 -15.98 20.18
N SER A 562 -48.76 -16.41 20.77
CA SER A 562 -48.87 -16.67 22.21
C SER A 562 -48.14 -17.93 22.64
N ALA A 563 -48.20 -19.01 21.83
CA ALA A 563 -47.52 -20.27 22.16
C ALA A 563 -45.99 -20.16 22.12
N LEU A 564 -45.44 -19.34 21.23
CA LEU A 564 -44.00 -19.05 21.19
C LEU A 564 -43.56 -18.17 22.37
N PHE A 565 -44.40 -17.22 22.79
CA PHE A 565 -44.09 -16.37 23.94
C PHE A 565 -44.13 -17.16 25.27
N GLU A 566 -45.08 -18.07 25.45
CA GLU A 566 -45.13 -18.96 26.63
C GLU A 566 -43.97 -19.96 26.67
N PHE A 567 -43.57 -20.53 25.51
CA PHE A 567 -42.44 -21.46 25.45
C PHE A 567 -41.08 -20.81 25.82
N PHE A 568 -40.86 -19.55 25.41
CA PHE A 568 -39.64 -18.82 25.77
C PHE A 568 -39.69 -18.21 27.18
N SER A 569 -40.89 -17.87 27.68
CA SER A 569 -41.13 -17.44 29.06
C SER A 569 -40.74 -18.53 30.07
N ASP A 570 -41.16 -19.77 29.84
CA ASP A 570 -40.84 -20.89 30.74
C ASP A 570 -39.36 -21.30 30.69
N TYR A 571 -38.68 -21.10 29.55
CA TYR A 571 -37.25 -21.41 29.43
C TYR A 571 -36.36 -20.36 30.12
N ALA A 572 -36.79 -19.10 30.16
CA ALA A 572 -36.06 -18.00 30.78
C ALA A 572 -36.09 -18.02 32.33
N TYR A 573 -37.01 -18.79 32.93
CA TYR A 573 -37.21 -18.86 34.38
C TYR A 573 -36.75 -20.17 35.05
N SER A 574 -36.14 -21.09 34.30
CA SER A 574 -35.57 -22.32 34.88
C SER A 574 -34.06 -22.19 35.10
N ASP A 575 -33.55 -22.70 36.23
CA ASP A 575 -32.14 -22.74 36.66
C ASP A 575 -31.21 -23.61 35.75
N ALA A 576 -31.56 -23.77 34.47
CA ALA A 576 -30.80 -24.57 33.53
C ALA A 576 -29.54 -23.79 33.06
N LYS A 577 -28.38 -24.20 33.59
CA LYS A 577 -27.06 -23.66 33.22
C LYS A 577 -26.81 -23.68 31.70
N PRO A 578 -26.00 -22.75 31.14
CA PRO A 578 -25.89 -22.49 29.68
C PRO A 578 -25.25 -23.62 28.84
N TYR A 579 -24.95 -24.77 29.42
CA TYR A 579 -24.30 -25.89 28.75
C TYR A 579 -25.22 -26.70 27.83
N HIS A 580 -26.54 -26.49 27.92
CA HIS A 580 -27.53 -27.19 27.07
C HIS A 580 -27.76 -26.54 25.69
N LEU A 581 -27.23 -25.33 25.44
CA LEU A 581 -27.32 -24.69 24.12
C LEU A 581 -26.25 -25.20 23.14
N ILE A 582 -25.12 -25.71 23.66
CA ILE A 582 -23.98 -26.17 22.85
C ILE A 582 -24.34 -27.39 21.99
N PRO A 583 -25.03 -28.43 22.46
CA PRO A 583 -25.43 -29.57 21.63
C PRO A 583 -26.44 -29.17 20.53
N VAL A 584 -27.33 -28.22 20.82
CA VAL A 584 -28.31 -27.71 19.86
C VAL A 584 -27.62 -26.87 18.78
N LEU A 585 -26.67 -26.01 19.16
CA LEU A 585 -25.84 -25.23 18.23
C LEU A 585 -24.93 -26.13 17.39
N VAL A 586 -24.31 -27.15 17.96
CA VAL A 586 -23.53 -28.15 17.22
C VAL A 586 -24.44 -28.94 16.27
N GLY A 587 -25.66 -29.28 16.69
CA GLY A 587 -26.68 -29.90 15.84
C GLY A 587 -27.04 -29.02 14.64
N VAL A 588 -27.33 -27.74 14.86
CA VAL A 588 -27.65 -26.78 13.79
C VAL A 588 -26.46 -26.57 12.85
N ILE A 589 -25.23 -26.49 13.37
CA ILE A 589 -24.00 -26.38 12.58
C ILE A 589 -23.76 -27.65 11.74
N LEU A 590 -23.98 -28.83 12.32
CA LEU A 590 -23.82 -30.10 11.60
C LEU A 590 -24.91 -30.28 10.53
N ILE A 591 -26.14 -29.85 10.80
CA ILE A 591 -27.25 -29.85 9.83
C ILE A 591 -26.97 -28.84 8.72
N THR A 592 -26.49 -27.62 9.03
CA THR A 592 -26.09 -26.65 7.99
C THR A 592 -24.88 -27.13 7.21
N ILE A 593 -23.90 -27.79 7.82
CA ILE A 593 -22.77 -28.43 7.10
C ILE A 593 -23.27 -29.60 6.24
N GLN A 594 -24.24 -30.39 6.68
CA GLN A 594 -24.86 -31.45 5.88
C GLN A 594 -25.67 -30.88 4.73
N ILE A 595 -26.42 -29.80 4.94
CA ILE A 595 -27.16 -29.07 3.90
C ILE A 595 -26.18 -28.42 2.92
N ILE A 596 -25.08 -27.83 3.38
CA ILE A 596 -24.02 -27.28 2.53
C ILE A 596 -23.29 -28.41 1.79
N ARG A 597 -23.04 -29.57 2.40
CA ARG A 597 -22.51 -30.75 1.70
C ARG A 597 -23.49 -31.32 0.71
N HIS A 598 -24.79 -31.32 1.01
CA HIS A 598 -25.86 -31.78 0.13
C HIS A 598 -26.03 -30.82 -1.04
N ILE A 599 -26.03 -29.51 -0.80
CA ILE A 599 -26.04 -28.44 -1.80
C ILE A 599 -24.75 -28.48 -2.62
N ARG A 600 -23.57 -28.66 -2.02
CA ARG A 600 -22.28 -28.82 -2.74
C ARG A 600 -22.24 -30.09 -3.58
N ASN A 601 -22.83 -31.17 -3.11
CA ASN A 601 -22.96 -32.42 -3.88
C ASN A 601 -24.06 -32.35 -4.94
N LYS A 602 -25.08 -31.48 -4.79
CA LYS A 602 -26.17 -31.25 -5.75
C LYS A 602 -25.85 -30.14 -6.77
N THR A 603 -25.02 -29.15 -6.40
CA THR A 603 -24.38 -28.15 -7.29
C THR A 603 -23.08 -28.65 -7.90
N ARG A 604 -22.58 -29.83 -7.48
CA ARG A 604 -21.80 -30.71 -8.36
C ARG A 604 -22.76 -31.26 -9.42
N ASN A 605 -23.17 -30.37 -10.33
CA ASN A 605 -23.99 -30.64 -11.50
C ASN A 605 -23.23 -31.62 -12.38
N LYS A 606 -23.36 -32.91 -12.03
CA LYS A 606 -22.90 -34.04 -12.83
C LYS A 606 -23.39 -33.86 -14.27
N HIS A 607 -24.60 -33.32 -14.47
CA HIS A 607 -25.12 -33.00 -15.79
C HIS A 607 -24.37 -31.92 -16.58
N ILE A 608 -23.92 -30.81 -15.97
CA ILE A 608 -23.26 -29.71 -16.69
C ILE A 608 -21.76 -29.98 -16.85
N ALA A 609 -21.12 -30.61 -15.85
CA ALA A 609 -19.76 -31.10 -15.97
C ALA A 609 -19.68 -32.26 -16.97
N ASP A 610 -20.67 -33.16 -17.00
CA ASP A 610 -20.76 -34.20 -18.03
C ASP A 610 -21.09 -33.60 -19.39
N LEU A 611 -21.94 -32.57 -19.53
CA LEU A 611 -22.17 -31.87 -20.80
C LEU A 611 -20.92 -31.13 -21.30
N TYR A 612 -20.16 -30.49 -20.41
CA TYR A 612 -18.90 -29.82 -20.75
C TYR A 612 -17.77 -30.81 -21.04
N ASN A 613 -17.69 -31.93 -20.32
CA ASN A 613 -16.74 -33.01 -20.59
C ASN A 613 -17.16 -33.86 -21.80
N VAL A 614 -18.45 -33.97 -22.12
CA VAL A 614 -18.98 -34.52 -23.38
C VAL A 614 -18.70 -33.55 -24.53
N TYR A 615 -18.81 -32.24 -24.34
CA TYR A 615 -18.40 -31.24 -25.33
C TYR A 615 -16.89 -31.26 -25.58
N ILE A 616 -16.06 -31.29 -24.53
CA ILE A 616 -14.60 -31.36 -24.63
C ILE A 616 -14.15 -32.73 -25.17
N SER A 617 -14.75 -33.85 -24.73
CA SER A 617 -14.41 -35.17 -25.24
C SER A 617 -14.90 -35.38 -26.67
N LYS A 618 -16.12 -34.94 -27.03
CA LYS A 618 -16.60 -34.96 -28.42
C LYS A 618 -15.82 -34.01 -29.31
N LYS A 619 -15.35 -32.85 -28.84
CA LYS A 619 -14.50 -31.91 -29.61
C LYS A 619 -13.06 -32.42 -29.78
N ALA A 620 -12.48 -33.05 -28.75
CA ALA A 620 -11.12 -33.59 -28.79
C ALA A 620 -11.02 -34.93 -29.52
N VAL A 621 -12.07 -35.76 -29.41
CA VAL A 621 -12.26 -36.95 -30.26
C VAL A 621 -12.65 -36.49 -31.67
N SER A 622 -13.46 -35.43 -31.83
CA SER A 622 -13.80 -34.95 -33.16
C SER A 622 -12.60 -34.38 -33.89
N ASP A 623 -11.81 -33.47 -33.33
CA ASP A 623 -10.70 -32.85 -34.08
C ASP A 623 -9.58 -33.84 -34.44
N LYS A 624 -9.48 -34.99 -33.77
CA LYS A 624 -8.42 -36.00 -34.00
C LYS A 624 -8.90 -37.24 -34.77
N GLU A 625 -10.15 -37.66 -34.58
CA GLU A 625 -10.79 -38.69 -35.41
C GLU A 625 -11.36 -38.10 -36.70
N TRP A 626 -11.89 -36.88 -36.72
CA TRP A 626 -12.32 -36.22 -37.97
C TRP A 626 -11.15 -35.88 -38.85
N LYS A 627 -10.00 -35.45 -38.32
CA LYS A 627 -8.81 -35.26 -39.16
C LYS A 627 -8.36 -36.57 -39.81
N LYS A 628 -8.52 -37.70 -39.10
CA LYS A 628 -8.26 -39.05 -39.64
C LYS A 628 -9.36 -39.54 -40.59
N ILE A 629 -10.63 -39.21 -40.36
CA ILE A 629 -11.76 -39.57 -41.22
C ILE A 629 -11.75 -38.69 -42.48
N GLU A 630 -11.33 -37.43 -42.38
CA GLU A 630 -11.14 -36.48 -43.47
C GLU A 630 -9.90 -36.86 -44.29
N GLU A 631 -8.78 -37.24 -43.66
CA GLU A 631 -7.62 -37.83 -44.33
C GLU A 631 -7.94 -39.19 -44.98
N ARG A 632 -8.74 -40.05 -44.32
CA ARG A 632 -9.12 -41.38 -44.86
C ARG A 632 -10.19 -41.28 -45.94
N ALA A 633 -11.18 -40.39 -45.80
CA ALA A 633 -12.14 -40.07 -46.85
C ALA A 633 -11.43 -39.39 -48.03
N TYR A 634 -10.45 -38.52 -47.78
CA TYR A 634 -9.59 -37.93 -48.81
C TYR A 634 -8.76 -38.99 -49.54
N GLU A 635 -8.11 -39.91 -48.83
CA GLU A 635 -7.33 -41.01 -49.43
C GLU A 635 -8.22 -42.04 -50.14
N GLU A 636 -9.41 -42.37 -49.63
CA GLU A 636 -10.39 -43.24 -50.30
C GLU A 636 -11.02 -42.56 -51.53
N LEU A 637 -11.31 -41.25 -51.47
CA LEU A 637 -11.78 -40.45 -52.62
C LEU A 637 -10.69 -40.23 -53.67
N LYS A 638 -9.41 -40.13 -53.24
CA LYS A 638 -8.23 -40.06 -54.11
C LYS A 638 -7.95 -41.40 -54.78
N ALA A 639 -8.10 -42.52 -54.06
CA ALA A 639 -7.97 -43.87 -54.61
C ALA A 639 -9.14 -44.26 -55.54
N LEU A 640 -10.33 -43.69 -55.36
CA LEU A 640 -11.51 -43.92 -56.21
C LEU A 640 -11.53 -43.06 -57.49
N ASN A 641 -10.56 -42.16 -57.71
CA ASN A 641 -10.67 -41.13 -58.73
C ASN A 641 -9.36 -40.75 -59.43
N ASP A 642 -8.52 -41.74 -59.78
CA ASP A 642 -7.44 -41.60 -60.78
C ASP A 642 -7.96 -41.18 -62.19
N SER A 643 -9.23 -40.79 -62.33
CA SER A 643 -9.86 -40.32 -63.56
C SER A 643 -10.60 -38.97 -63.47
N ASN A 644 -10.55 -38.18 -62.39
CA ASN A 644 -11.06 -36.80 -62.44
C ASN A 644 -10.46 -35.80 -61.43
N SER A 645 -9.52 -34.95 -61.90
CA SER A 645 -8.64 -34.08 -61.07
C SER A 645 -9.26 -32.79 -60.52
N GLU A 646 -10.51 -32.47 -60.87
CA GLU A 646 -11.13 -31.18 -60.51
C GLU A 646 -11.74 -31.18 -59.09
N PHE A 647 -12.21 -32.35 -58.63
CA PHE A 647 -12.86 -32.54 -57.33
C PHE A 647 -11.89 -32.35 -56.14
N SER A 648 -10.65 -32.85 -56.25
CA SER A 648 -9.62 -32.67 -55.22
C SER A 648 -9.22 -31.20 -55.05
N LYS A 649 -9.17 -30.43 -56.16
CA LYS A 649 -8.80 -29.01 -56.12
C LYS A 649 -9.89 -28.14 -55.48
N GLU A 650 -11.16 -28.46 -55.67
CA GLU A 650 -12.27 -27.72 -55.03
C GLU A 650 -12.41 -28.05 -53.55
N LEU A 651 -12.25 -29.31 -53.15
CA LEU A 651 -12.27 -29.70 -51.73
C LEU A 651 -11.08 -29.12 -50.97
N HIS A 652 -9.89 -29.08 -51.58
CA HIS A 652 -8.71 -28.49 -50.96
C HIS A 652 -8.83 -26.98 -50.80
N LYS A 653 -9.46 -26.29 -51.76
CA LYS A 653 -9.87 -24.88 -51.58
C LYS A 653 -10.86 -24.74 -50.44
N GLY A 654 -11.86 -25.62 -50.34
CA GLY A 654 -12.86 -25.60 -49.26
C GLY A 654 -12.26 -25.82 -47.87
N SER A 655 -11.26 -26.70 -47.73
CA SER A 655 -10.62 -26.98 -46.44
C SER A 655 -9.63 -25.90 -46.00
N GLU A 656 -8.83 -25.32 -46.91
CA GLU A 656 -8.01 -24.12 -46.64
C GLU A 656 -8.86 -22.88 -46.31
N ILE A 657 -10.10 -22.87 -46.80
CA ILE A 657 -11.08 -21.82 -46.51
C ILE A 657 -11.65 -21.94 -45.09
N PHE A 658 -11.74 -23.16 -44.53
CA PHE A 658 -12.36 -23.47 -43.25
C PHE A 658 -11.37 -23.49 -42.06
N SER A 659 -10.11 -23.87 -42.29
CA SER A 659 -9.01 -23.75 -41.32
C SER A 659 -8.59 -22.30 -41.11
#